data_AF-A0A1I5W3E2-F1
#
_entry.id   AF-A0A1I5W3E2-F1
#
_cell.length_a   1.000
_cell.length_b   1.000
_cell.length_c   1.000
_cell.angle_alpha   90.00
_cell.angle_beta   90.00
_cell.angle_gamma   90.00
#
_symmetry.space_group_name_H-M   'P 1'
#
loop_
_entity.id
_entity.type
_entity.pdbx_description
1 polymer ?
#
loop_
_entity_poly.entity_id
_entity_poly.type
_entity_poly.pdbx_seq_one_letter_code
_entity_poly.pdbx_strand_id
1 'polypeptide(L)'
;MSELMTPIPFRELMTWITTEYQRDGSVFGVHKPYRAGVKKLPIFGETIETPFGPAAGPNTQLAQNIIAGYFGGARFFELKTVQKMDGAELAACISRPCILAEDECYNCEWSTELYVQQAFEEYVKAWCALKIMAKVYGLGDPNGFVFNMSVGYDLAGIQGEKIDAFLNGMIDASATPIFQECIAVLKEFFPQESAYIDAITPHVSGSVTVSTLHGCPPDEIERIASYLLKKKHLHTFVKCNPTILGYETARTILDGMGYDYIAFDDHHFKEDLQYEDAVPMFRRLLALAASCGLEFGLKLSNTFPVDVKAGELPSEEMYMAGKSLFPLTCTMAARIAKEFGGKLRISYAGGADAFNIDKLFACGIWPITMATTELKPGGYQRFKQIGDKLDGLAFRPFTGVDVTAIEALALSARTDKYHLKDIKPLPRRKLYEKVPLVDCFTAPCKGGCPIQQDIPEYIELCRKGAYFSALELITEKNPLPFITGTICAHRCQTKCTRNYYDESVQIRATKLVAAEQGYDALIRKLTKPAPADTNARVAIIGGGPTGMAAAYFVGRAGIPVTVFERSDRLGGIVRQVIPAWRIPDASIDKDEALMRKMGVEVKLNTPAPSVADLKAQGYTHIFFAVGAWKAGKLDIPGNVVPVIGWLKDLKAGKDVSLGHVAVVGGGNTAMDAARAALRAGAASSTLVYRRTRKYMPADAEELELAIADGVQFLELVAPVEQRDGRLVCEKMRLGEPDEKGRRKPEPTGERVEIPCDTVISAVGERVDSDLFTQNGIEVDAKGIPDFKTNLPGVYVGGDAMRGPATVVEGIADAQGFANALLGEAHAYSIPVRATATREEAIAKKGILCESAKCEGDRCLTCNVVCQVCADVCPNRANVVIELPDGRHQILHVDRMCNECGNCAVFCPYDSAPYRDKFTLFLDGNGFSESEKNAGFLPLGGHKVLVRLNGRVTNVDLDQPNDLPADIEVFILTVLNKYAYLIG
;
A
#
# COMPACT_ATOMS: atom_id res chain seq x y z
N MET A 1 5.13 19.12 18.34
CA MET A 1 4.73 17.91 19.07
C MET A 1 5.96 17.47 19.83
N SER A 2 5.79 16.89 21.03
CA SER A 2 6.96 16.43 21.75
C SER A 2 7.63 15.32 20.95
N GLU A 3 8.92 15.49 20.62
CA GLU A 3 9.68 14.42 19.95
C GLU A 3 10.01 13.27 20.90
N LEU A 4 9.73 13.45 22.20
CA LEU A 4 9.96 12.51 23.27
C LEU A 4 8.72 11.66 23.51
N MET A 5 8.92 10.34 23.57
CA MET A 5 7.90 9.41 24.04
C MET A 5 7.94 9.33 25.57
N THR A 6 6.77 9.32 26.19
CA THR A 6 6.62 9.12 27.63
C THR A 6 6.20 7.66 27.90
N PRO A 7 7.05 6.85 28.54
CA PRO A 7 6.70 5.49 28.95
C PRO A 7 5.46 5.44 29.85
N ILE A 8 4.65 4.39 29.69
CA ILE A 8 3.43 4.21 30.50
C ILE A 8 3.80 3.51 31.82
N PRO A 9 3.33 3.99 32.99
CA PRO A 9 3.48 3.28 34.25
C PRO A 9 2.89 1.86 34.19
N PHE A 10 3.50 0.90 34.89
CA PHE A 10 3.11 -0.50 34.72
C PHE A 10 1.65 -0.77 35.13
N ARG A 11 1.17 -0.10 36.19
CA ARG A 11 -0.24 -0.16 36.58
C ARG A 11 -1.18 0.31 35.47
N GLU A 12 -0.91 1.46 34.85
CA GLU A 12 -1.72 1.98 33.74
C GLU A 12 -1.69 1.01 32.54
N LEU A 13 -0.52 0.46 32.23
CA LEU A 13 -0.34 -0.52 31.17
C LEU A 13 -1.21 -1.76 31.41
N MET A 14 -1.20 -2.30 32.63
CA MET A 14 -2.04 -3.44 33.00
C MET A 14 -3.53 -3.09 33.03
N THR A 15 -3.91 -1.91 33.51
CA THR A 15 -5.29 -1.40 33.43
C THR A 15 -5.78 -1.40 31.99
N TRP A 16 -4.99 -0.87 31.05
CA TRP A 16 -5.35 -0.89 29.63
C TRP A 16 -5.51 -2.33 29.14
N ILE A 17 -4.50 -3.19 29.33
CA ILE A 17 -4.54 -4.59 28.87
C ILE A 17 -5.79 -5.32 29.37
N THR A 18 -6.07 -5.28 30.68
CA THR A 18 -7.20 -6.02 31.25
C THR A 18 -8.55 -5.44 30.84
N THR A 19 -8.65 -4.11 30.80
CA THR A 19 -9.90 -3.43 30.41
C THR A 19 -10.24 -3.68 28.95
N GLU A 20 -9.27 -3.54 28.05
CA GLU A 20 -9.47 -3.80 26.62
C GLU A 20 -9.75 -5.28 26.35
N TYR A 21 -9.00 -6.19 26.98
CA TYR A 21 -9.22 -7.62 26.79
C TYR A 21 -10.60 -8.06 27.30
N GLN A 22 -11.06 -7.54 28.44
CA GLN A 22 -12.39 -7.85 28.97
C GLN A 22 -13.50 -7.29 28.07
N ARG A 23 -13.29 -6.11 27.47
CA ARG A 23 -14.27 -5.44 26.61
C ARG A 23 -14.36 -6.08 25.23
N ASP A 24 -13.21 -6.30 24.59
CA ASP A 24 -13.11 -6.57 23.15
C ASP A 24 -12.38 -7.88 22.82
N GLY A 25 -11.73 -8.52 23.79
CA GLY A 25 -10.82 -9.65 23.55
C GLY A 25 -9.54 -9.25 22.81
N SER A 26 -9.26 -7.95 22.65
CA SER A 26 -8.04 -7.42 22.05
C SER A 26 -7.08 -6.85 23.08
N VAL A 27 -5.80 -6.74 22.69
CA VAL A 27 -4.77 -6.08 23.49
C VAL A 27 -4.08 -5.05 22.61
N PHE A 28 -4.12 -3.78 23.04
CA PHE A 28 -3.59 -2.64 22.30
C PHE A 28 -4.07 -2.65 20.84
N GLY A 29 -5.34 -2.91 20.54
CA GLY A 29 -5.91 -2.95 19.20
C GLY A 29 -5.50 -4.14 18.32
N VAL A 30 -4.82 -5.15 18.87
CA VAL A 30 -4.56 -6.42 18.19
C VAL A 30 -5.73 -7.36 18.48
N HIS A 31 -6.54 -7.66 17.47
CA HIS A 31 -7.77 -8.47 17.59
C HIS A 31 -7.57 -9.97 17.32
N LYS A 32 -6.37 -10.39 16.88
CA LYS A 32 -6.08 -11.77 16.50
C LYS A 32 -5.05 -12.39 17.44
N PRO A 33 -5.46 -12.90 18.61
CA PRO A 33 -4.54 -13.61 19.49
C PRO A 33 -4.00 -14.85 18.80
N TYR A 34 -2.68 -15.03 18.87
CA TYR A 34 -2.04 -16.29 18.53
C TYR A 34 -1.87 -17.15 19.79
N ARG A 35 -2.25 -18.42 19.69
CA ARG A 35 -2.10 -19.43 20.75
C ARG A 35 -1.12 -20.47 20.25
N ALA A 36 0.02 -20.58 20.92
CA ALA A 36 1.06 -21.51 20.51
C ALA A 36 0.62 -22.97 20.68
N GLY A 37 1.10 -23.83 19.79
CA GLY A 37 0.97 -25.29 19.92
C GLY A 37 1.90 -25.86 21.00
N VAL A 38 2.01 -27.20 21.05
CA VAL A 38 2.86 -27.91 22.04
C VAL A 38 4.35 -27.97 21.66
N LYS A 39 4.71 -27.50 20.45
CA LYS A 39 6.06 -27.64 19.90
C LYS A 39 6.98 -26.54 20.43
N LYS A 40 8.25 -26.88 20.69
CA LYS A 40 9.28 -25.95 21.12
C LYS A 40 10.65 -26.30 20.51
N LEU A 41 11.52 -25.30 20.45
CA LEU A 41 12.91 -25.41 20.00
C LEU A 41 13.86 -24.93 21.11
N PRO A 42 15.02 -25.58 21.31
CA PRO A 42 16.04 -25.09 22.22
C PRO A 42 16.81 -23.93 21.60
N ILE A 43 17.06 -22.88 22.39
CA ILE A 43 17.88 -21.73 21.99
C ILE A 43 18.46 -21.07 23.24
N PHE A 44 19.77 -20.84 23.29
CA PHE A 44 20.41 -20.07 24.38
C PHE A 44 20.19 -20.65 25.79
N GLY A 45 20.10 -21.97 25.90
CA GLY A 45 19.74 -22.63 27.16
C GLY A 45 18.26 -22.47 27.58
N GLU A 46 17.47 -21.77 26.77
CA GLU A 46 16.04 -21.54 26.91
C GLU A 46 15.24 -22.35 25.86
N THR A 47 13.92 -22.17 25.86
CA THR A 47 13.03 -22.74 24.84
C THR A 47 12.19 -21.67 24.16
N ILE A 48 11.93 -21.85 22.87
CA ILE A 48 11.06 -20.97 22.09
C ILE A 48 9.97 -21.77 21.39
N GLU A 49 8.72 -21.30 21.43
CA GLU A 49 7.59 -21.94 20.76
C GLU A 49 7.70 -21.75 19.24
N THR A 50 7.56 -20.51 18.75
CA THR A 50 7.72 -20.19 17.32
C THR A 50 8.92 -19.25 17.14
N PRO A 51 9.96 -19.60 16.35
CA PRO A 51 11.21 -18.85 16.39
C PRO A 51 11.19 -17.60 15.51
N PHE A 52 10.18 -16.74 15.70
CA PHE A 52 10.06 -15.45 15.00
C PHE A 52 9.55 -14.32 15.90
N GLY A 53 9.75 -13.09 15.44
CA GLY A 53 9.12 -11.91 16.05
C GLY A 53 9.67 -10.60 15.49
N PRO A 54 9.55 -9.48 16.21
CA PRO A 54 10.06 -8.20 15.74
C PRO A 54 11.59 -8.10 15.88
N ALA A 55 12.21 -7.40 14.93
CA ALA A 55 13.62 -7.04 14.91
C ALA A 55 13.86 -5.81 15.80
N ALA A 56 15.15 -5.50 16.06
CA ALA A 56 15.51 -4.26 16.74
C ALA A 56 14.97 -3.05 15.98
N GLY A 57 13.96 -2.38 16.55
CA GLY A 57 13.33 -1.23 15.95
C GLY A 57 12.14 -0.67 16.71
N PRO A 58 11.33 0.22 16.10
CA PRO A 58 10.21 0.87 16.76
C PRO A 58 9.26 -0.12 17.44
N ASN A 59 9.06 -1.30 16.86
CA ASN A 59 8.19 -2.35 17.38
C ASN A 59 8.72 -3.03 18.67
N THR A 60 9.98 -2.80 19.06
CA THR A 60 10.59 -3.30 20.31
C THR A 60 11.09 -2.18 21.22
N GLN A 61 10.56 -0.96 21.06
CA GLN A 61 10.96 0.19 21.87
C GLN A 61 10.19 0.31 23.20
N LEU A 62 8.86 0.20 23.14
CA LEU A 62 7.96 0.40 24.29
C LEU A 62 7.29 -0.91 24.69
N ALA A 63 6.89 -1.03 25.95
CA ALA A 63 6.30 -2.26 26.50
C ALA A 63 5.02 -2.64 25.75
N GLN A 64 4.14 -1.69 25.43
CA GLN A 64 2.91 -1.95 24.66
C GLN A 64 3.19 -2.48 23.26
N ASN A 65 4.33 -2.12 22.65
CA ASN A 65 4.71 -2.58 21.31
C ASN A 65 5.10 -4.07 21.37
N ILE A 66 5.93 -4.43 22.35
CA ILE A 66 6.35 -5.81 22.62
C ILE A 66 5.15 -6.69 22.99
N ILE A 67 4.26 -6.19 23.84
CA ILE A 67 3.05 -6.90 24.27
C ILE A 67 2.10 -7.13 23.09
N ALA A 68 1.88 -6.13 22.24
CA ALA A 68 1.10 -6.28 21.01
C ALA A 68 1.72 -7.32 20.07
N GLY A 69 3.04 -7.32 19.92
CA GLY A 69 3.78 -8.33 19.15
C GLY A 69 3.58 -9.75 19.70
N TYR A 70 3.70 -9.95 21.01
CA TYR A 70 3.49 -11.25 21.64
C TYR A 70 2.06 -11.77 21.47
N PHE A 71 1.08 -10.90 21.71
CA PHE A 71 -0.34 -11.22 21.53
C PHE A 71 -0.64 -11.64 20.09
N GLY A 72 -0.02 -10.97 19.11
CA GLY A 72 -0.13 -11.31 17.69
C GLY A 72 0.62 -12.59 17.28
N GLY A 73 1.62 -13.04 18.05
CA GLY A 73 2.30 -14.33 17.86
C GLY A 73 3.82 -14.34 17.91
N ALA A 74 4.47 -13.21 18.16
CA ALA A 74 5.93 -13.17 18.32
C ALA A 74 6.39 -13.96 19.56
N ARG A 75 7.52 -14.66 19.45
CA ARG A 75 8.22 -15.30 20.58
C ARG A 75 9.72 -15.03 20.61
N PHE A 76 10.29 -14.44 19.57
CA PHE A 76 11.66 -13.92 19.59
C PHE A 76 11.63 -12.40 19.47
N PHE A 77 12.11 -11.70 20.50
CA PHE A 77 12.12 -10.24 20.52
C PHE A 77 13.55 -9.75 20.48
N GLU A 78 13.94 -9.14 19.36
CA GLU A 78 15.20 -8.42 19.32
C GLU A 78 14.98 -6.99 19.78
N LEU A 79 15.47 -6.68 20.97
CA LEU A 79 15.22 -5.42 21.65
C LEU A 79 15.99 -4.29 20.96
N LYS A 80 15.40 -3.09 20.98
CA LYS A 80 15.97 -1.92 20.33
C LYS A 80 17.34 -1.58 20.96
N THR A 81 18.32 -1.21 20.13
CA THR A 81 19.71 -1.03 20.57
C THR A 81 19.84 0.09 21.59
N VAL A 82 20.52 -0.20 22.71
CA VAL A 82 20.97 0.82 23.68
C VAL A 82 22.40 1.25 23.38
N GLN A 83 22.69 2.55 23.59
CA GLN A 83 24.00 3.13 23.34
C GLN A 83 24.29 4.29 24.30
N LYS A 84 25.49 4.87 24.24
CA LYS A 84 25.93 5.94 25.15
C LYS A 84 25.06 7.21 25.03
N MET A 85 24.77 7.61 23.80
CA MET A 85 23.88 8.73 23.43
C MET A 85 22.42 8.25 23.43
N ASP A 86 21.59 8.82 24.29
CA ASP A 86 20.23 8.34 24.54
C ASP A 86 19.25 9.49 24.83
N GLY A 87 17.95 9.17 24.88
CA GLY A 87 16.90 10.14 25.22
C GLY A 87 16.89 11.36 24.31
N ALA A 88 16.85 12.56 24.92
CA ALA A 88 16.77 13.82 24.19
C ALA A 88 17.98 14.11 23.29
N GLU A 89 19.17 13.63 23.64
CA GLU A 89 20.38 13.83 22.83
C GLU A 89 20.26 13.09 21.50
N LEU A 90 19.87 11.82 21.55
CA LEU A 90 19.66 11.03 20.33
C LEU A 90 18.45 11.53 19.54
N ALA A 91 17.33 11.83 20.21
CA ALA A 91 16.11 12.28 19.56
C ALA A 91 16.34 13.56 18.71
N ALA A 92 17.17 14.48 19.19
CA ALA A 92 17.53 15.71 18.48
C ALA A 92 18.37 15.48 17.21
N CYS A 93 19.01 14.32 17.07
CA CYS A 93 19.79 13.95 15.88
C CYS A 93 18.94 13.27 14.80
N ILE A 94 17.69 12.90 15.09
CA ILE A 94 16.83 12.15 14.15
C ILE A 94 16.04 13.14 13.30
N SER A 95 16.28 13.14 11.99
CA SER A 95 15.45 13.90 11.05
C SER A 95 14.05 13.27 10.95
N ARG A 96 12.99 14.05 11.21
CA ARG A 96 11.59 13.58 11.22
C ARG A 96 10.76 14.16 10.08
N PRO A 97 9.83 13.40 9.46
CA PRO A 97 9.52 12.00 9.73
C PRO A 97 10.70 11.08 9.39
N CYS A 98 10.89 10.02 10.19
CA CYS A 98 12.07 9.16 10.12
C CYS A 98 11.79 7.76 9.54
N ILE A 99 10.55 7.48 9.07
CA ILE A 99 10.17 6.19 8.46
C ILE A 99 9.32 6.43 7.21
N LEU A 100 9.68 5.76 6.11
CA LEU A 100 8.89 5.66 4.88
C LEU A 100 8.76 4.19 4.49
N ALA A 101 7.61 3.57 4.75
CA ALA A 101 7.38 2.13 4.51
C ALA A 101 6.46 1.83 3.31
N GLU A 102 6.47 2.67 2.27
CA GLU A 102 5.48 2.59 1.18
C GLU A 102 5.61 1.30 0.36
N ASP A 103 6.74 1.13 -0.33
CA ASP A 103 7.05 -0.06 -1.11
C ASP A 103 8.33 -0.71 -0.57
N GLU A 104 9.50 -0.09 -0.80
CA GLU A 104 10.66 -0.20 0.08
C GLU A 104 10.34 0.38 1.46
N CYS A 105 11.11 -0.05 2.45
CA CYS A 105 11.09 0.56 3.76
C CYS A 105 12.39 1.32 3.97
N TYR A 106 12.29 2.61 4.20
CA TYR A 106 13.41 3.48 4.55
C TYR A 106 13.23 4.02 5.96
N ASN A 107 14.34 4.35 6.59
CA ASN A 107 14.39 4.95 7.92
C ASN A 107 15.71 5.69 8.14
N CYS A 108 15.76 6.57 9.15
CA CYS A 108 16.98 7.30 9.51
C CYS A 108 17.74 6.68 10.70
N GLU A 109 17.05 6.05 11.66
CA GLU A 109 17.66 5.56 12.91
C GLU A 109 16.85 4.38 13.50
N TRP A 110 17.55 3.39 14.07
CA TRP A 110 16.96 2.19 14.71
C TRP A 110 17.32 2.04 16.19
N SER A 111 18.12 2.93 16.77
CA SER A 111 18.49 2.94 18.18
C SER A 111 17.38 3.49 19.06
N THR A 112 17.34 3.09 20.32
CA THR A 112 16.28 3.51 21.24
C THR A 112 16.32 5.01 21.49
N GLU A 113 15.19 5.67 21.28
CA GLU A 113 14.99 7.10 21.54
C GLU A 113 14.69 7.37 23.02
N LEU A 114 14.55 6.30 23.81
CA LEU A 114 14.40 6.38 25.26
C LEU A 114 15.76 6.55 25.92
N TYR A 115 15.77 7.03 27.16
CA TYR A 115 16.94 6.87 28.01
C TYR A 115 17.20 5.38 28.27
N VAL A 116 18.46 4.98 28.42
CA VAL A 116 18.83 3.55 28.61
C VAL A 116 18.09 2.93 29.80
N GLN A 117 17.94 3.68 30.90
CA GLN A 117 17.16 3.25 32.07
C GLN A 117 15.67 3.05 31.74
N GLN A 118 15.07 3.94 30.96
CA GLN A 118 13.68 3.79 30.53
C GLN A 118 13.51 2.58 29.61
N ALA A 119 14.43 2.35 28.68
CA ALA A 119 14.43 1.17 27.82
C ALA A 119 14.49 -0.12 28.65
N PHE A 120 15.39 -0.18 29.65
CA PHE A 120 15.44 -1.28 30.62
C PHE A 120 14.09 -1.52 31.31
N GLU A 121 13.49 -0.46 31.85
CA GLU A 121 12.19 -0.55 32.54
C GLU A 121 11.08 -1.05 31.62
N GLU A 122 11.01 -0.57 30.38
CA GLU A 122 10.03 -1.04 29.39
C GLU A 122 10.20 -2.54 29.06
N TYR A 123 11.43 -3.04 29.02
CA TYR A 123 11.71 -4.46 28.79
C TYR A 123 11.30 -5.31 30.00
N VAL A 124 11.56 -4.86 31.22
CA VAL A 124 11.11 -5.56 32.44
C VAL A 124 9.58 -5.56 32.54
N LYS A 125 8.92 -4.43 32.26
CA LYS A 125 7.45 -4.34 32.20
C LYS A 125 6.87 -5.33 31.20
N ALA A 126 7.41 -5.34 29.98
CA ALA A 126 6.99 -6.28 28.95
C ALA A 126 7.18 -7.72 29.41
N TRP A 127 8.37 -8.08 29.93
CA TRP A 127 8.67 -9.42 30.43
C TRP A 127 7.61 -9.92 31.43
N CYS A 128 7.33 -9.13 32.47
CA CYS A 128 6.33 -9.47 33.48
C CYS A 128 4.92 -9.59 32.89
N ALA A 129 4.51 -8.65 32.03
CA ALA A 129 3.21 -8.68 31.35
C ALA A 129 3.04 -9.93 30.47
N LEU A 130 4.05 -10.26 29.66
CA LEU A 130 4.02 -11.43 28.78
C LEU A 130 3.87 -12.73 29.58
N LYS A 131 4.62 -12.87 30.69
CA LYS A 131 4.55 -14.05 31.57
C LYS A 131 3.14 -14.24 32.15
N ILE A 132 2.50 -13.18 32.63
CA ILE A 132 1.15 -13.31 33.18
C ILE A 132 0.10 -13.54 32.08
N MET A 133 0.23 -12.86 30.94
CA MET A 133 -0.69 -13.01 29.82
C MET A 133 -0.63 -14.40 29.19
N ALA A 134 0.58 -14.98 29.06
CA ALA A 134 0.78 -16.35 28.59
C ALA A 134 -0.10 -17.34 29.37
N LYS A 135 -0.11 -17.20 30.69
CA LYS A 135 -0.86 -18.05 31.62
C LYS A 135 -2.35 -17.71 31.65
N VAL A 136 -2.71 -16.47 31.98
CA VAL A 136 -4.10 -16.05 32.23
C VAL A 136 -4.94 -16.09 30.96
N TYR A 137 -4.37 -15.74 29.81
CA TYR A 137 -5.07 -15.76 28.52
C TYR A 137 -4.84 -17.05 27.72
N GLY A 138 -3.96 -17.95 28.20
CA GLY A 138 -3.66 -19.23 27.55
C GLY A 138 -3.03 -19.06 26.16
N LEU A 139 -2.01 -18.20 26.06
CA LEU A 139 -1.35 -17.86 24.79
C LEU A 139 -0.16 -18.77 24.46
N GLY A 140 0.35 -19.51 25.44
CA GLY A 140 1.50 -20.40 25.30
C GLY A 140 2.17 -20.67 26.65
N ASP A 141 3.31 -21.34 26.63
CA ASP A 141 4.18 -21.48 27.78
C ASP A 141 4.78 -20.12 28.15
N PRO A 142 4.66 -19.67 29.41
CA PRO A 142 5.34 -18.46 29.87
C PRO A 142 6.85 -18.43 29.63
N ASN A 143 7.53 -19.58 29.55
CA ASN A 143 8.95 -19.70 29.24
C ASN A 143 9.20 -20.12 27.77
N GLY A 144 8.21 -19.90 26.90
CA GLY A 144 8.24 -20.23 25.47
C GLY A 144 8.66 -19.08 24.55
N PHE A 145 9.19 -17.98 25.09
CA PHE A 145 9.66 -16.82 24.34
C PHE A 145 11.00 -16.30 24.88
N VAL A 146 11.75 -15.60 24.04
CA VAL A 146 13.12 -15.14 24.31
C VAL A 146 13.25 -13.66 23.98
N PHE A 147 13.86 -12.92 24.90
CA PHE A 147 14.36 -11.56 24.64
C PHE A 147 15.85 -11.64 24.32
N ASN A 148 16.25 -10.96 23.26
CA ASN A 148 17.65 -10.81 22.86
C ASN A 148 17.99 -9.32 22.91
N MET A 149 18.89 -8.95 23.82
CA MET A 149 19.35 -7.57 24.00
C MET A 149 20.06 -7.07 22.73
N SER A 150 20.18 -5.76 22.58
CA SER A 150 21.03 -5.17 21.56
C SER A 150 21.84 -4.01 22.14
N VAL A 151 23.15 -4.02 21.92
CA VAL A 151 24.07 -2.95 22.34
C VAL A 151 24.91 -2.50 21.15
N GLY A 152 25.17 -1.20 21.03
CA GLY A 152 25.98 -0.64 19.94
C GLY A 152 26.85 0.51 20.41
N TYR A 153 28.17 0.29 20.48
CA TYR A 153 29.21 1.29 20.71
C TYR A 153 30.60 0.62 20.63
N ASP A 154 31.66 1.31 21.03
CA ASP A 154 32.94 0.70 21.39
C ASP A 154 32.87 -0.06 22.74
N LEU A 155 33.86 -0.90 23.02
CA LEU A 155 33.97 -1.67 24.25
C LEU A 155 34.00 -0.78 25.48
N ALA A 156 34.66 0.38 25.40
CA ALA A 156 34.78 1.29 26.54
C ALA A 156 33.40 1.85 26.95
N GLY A 157 32.55 2.19 25.99
CA GLY A 157 31.17 2.61 26.25
C GLY A 157 30.29 1.47 26.77
N ILE A 158 30.47 0.25 26.25
CA ILE A 158 29.76 -0.93 26.77
C ILE A 158 30.16 -1.24 28.23
N GLN A 159 31.43 -1.01 28.58
CA GLN A 159 31.93 -1.14 29.96
C GLN A 159 31.58 0.05 30.85
N GLY A 160 31.05 1.14 30.28
CA GLY A 160 30.60 2.30 31.04
C GLY A 160 29.40 1.96 31.92
N GLU A 161 29.32 2.62 33.08
CA GLU A 161 28.30 2.39 34.12
C GLU A 161 26.88 2.27 33.56
N LYS A 162 26.50 3.16 32.62
CA LYS A 162 25.18 3.20 32.00
C LYS A 162 24.82 1.87 31.29
N ILE A 163 25.69 1.38 30.41
CA ILE A 163 25.44 0.17 29.62
C ILE A 163 25.69 -1.09 30.46
N ASP A 164 26.70 -1.06 31.34
CA ASP A 164 27.00 -2.18 32.24
C ASP A 164 25.82 -2.45 33.19
N ALA A 165 25.22 -1.41 33.77
CA ALA A 165 24.03 -1.51 34.61
C ALA A 165 22.82 -2.08 33.84
N PHE A 166 22.61 -1.63 32.59
CA PHE A 166 21.58 -2.21 31.71
C PHE A 166 21.78 -3.71 31.49
N LEU A 167 23.00 -4.13 31.10
CA LEU A 167 23.31 -5.53 30.84
C LEU A 167 23.12 -6.40 32.10
N ASN A 168 23.62 -5.94 33.25
CA ASN A 168 23.47 -6.68 34.50
C ASN A 168 22.01 -6.77 34.96
N GLY A 169 21.24 -5.67 34.82
CA GLY A 169 19.82 -5.66 35.16
C GLY A 169 18.98 -6.55 34.25
N MET A 170 19.33 -6.68 32.97
CA MET A 170 18.68 -7.61 32.05
C MET A 170 19.04 -9.08 32.34
N ILE A 171 20.28 -9.34 32.78
CA ILE A 171 20.69 -10.66 33.25
C ILE A 171 19.90 -11.06 34.50
N ASP A 172 19.76 -10.16 35.47
CA ASP A 172 19.00 -10.37 36.70
C ASP A 172 18.36 -9.07 37.21
N ALA A 173 17.04 -8.97 37.07
CA ALA A 173 16.26 -7.81 37.48
C ALA A 173 15.77 -7.87 38.94
N SER A 174 16.11 -8.91 39.71
CA SER A 174 15.51 -9.20 41.02
C SER A 174 15.64 -8.07 42.05
N ALA A 175 16.77 -7.37 42.03
CA ALA A 175 17.07 -6.25 42.92
C ALA A 175 16.54 -4.90 42.41
N THR A 176 15.91 -4.86 41.23
CA THR A 176 15.52 -3.60 40.59
C THR A 176 14.13 -3.14 41.06
N PRO A 177 13.92 -1.82 41.27
CA PRO A 177 12.62 -1.29 41.70
C PRO A 177 11.49 -1.64 40.72
N ILE A 178 11.76 -1.57 39.42
CA ILE A 178 10.75 -1.82 38.39
C ILE A 178 10.26 -3.28 38.39
N PHE A 179 11.13 -4.26 38.64
CA PHE A 179 10.71 -5.65 38.75
C PHE A 179 9.81 -5.85 39.97
N GLN A 180 10.19 -5.28 41.12
CA GLN A 180 9.41 -5.35 42.36
C GLN A 180 8.04 -4.68 42.21
N GLU A 181 7.97 -3.51 41.55
CA GLU A 181 6.73 -2.85 41.19
C GLU A 181 5.85 -3.77 40.32
N CYS A 182 6.43 -4.38 39.27
CA CYS A 182 5.70 -5.26 38.38
C CYS A 182 5.07 -6.44 39.15
N ILE A 183 5.85 -7.11 40.00
CA ILE A 183 5.36 -8.22 40.83
C ILE A 183 4.24 -7.77 41.77
N ALA A 184 4.39 -6.62 42.44
CA ALA A 184 3.36 -6.09 43.34
C ALA A 184 2.05 -5.77 42.60
N VAL A 185 2.15 -5.05 41.48
CA VAL A 185 0.99 -4.71 40.64
C VAL A 185 0.32 -5.96 40.09
N LEU A 186 1.07 -6.94 39.58
CA LEU A 186 0.49 -8.18 39.07
C LEU A 186 -0.29 -8.94 40.14
N LYS A 187 0.18 -8.96 41.39
CA LYS A 187 -0.54 -9.60 42.50
C LYS A 187 -1.86 -8.90 42.83
N GLU A 188 -1.93 -7.59 42.67
CA GLU A 188 -3.18 -6.85 42.84
C GLU A 188 -4.19 -7.16 41.74
N PHE A 189 -3.75 -7.22 40.48
CA PHE A 189 -4.61 -7.53 39.34
C PHE A 189 -5.03 -9.00 39.28
N PHE A 190 -4.14 -9.92 39.66
CA PHE A 190 -4.34 -11.36 39.58
C PHE A 190 -4.02 -12.06 40.90
N PRO A 191 -4.78 -11.79 41.98
CA PRO A 191 -4.49 -12.32 43.31
C PRO A 191 -4.51 -13.86 43.35
N GLN A 192 -5.30 -14.48 42.48
CA GLN A 192 -5.38 -15.94 42.37
C GLN A 192 -4.11 -16.58 41.77
N GLU A 193 -3.30 -15.80 41.06
CA GLU A 193 -2.06 -16.25 40.43
C GLU A 193 -0.81 -15.89 41.24
N SER A 194 -0.97 -15.46 42.50
CA SER A 194 0.13 -14.97 43.34
C SER A 194 1.31 -15.94 43.43
N ALA A 195 1.06 -17.23 43.61
CA ALA A 195 2.13 -18.25 43.67
C ALA A 195 2.90 -18.39 42.35
N TYR A 196 2.23 -18.19 41.22
CA TYR A 196 2.89 -18.16 39.92
C TYR A 196 3.66 -16.85 39.71
N ILE A 197 3.08 -15.72 40.11
CA ILE A 197 3.72 -14.40 40.02
C ILE A 197 5.01 -14.38 40.84
N ASP A 198 5.02 -14.98 42.04
CA ASP A 198 6.22 -15.15 42.86
C ASP A 198 7.30 -16.02 42.20
N ALA A 199 6.91 -16.88 41.27
CA ALA A 199 7.81 -17.74 40.51
C ALA A 199 8.22 -17.14 39.16
N ILE A 200 7.75 -15.94 38.80
CA ILE A 200 8.23 -15.24 37.59
C ILE A 200 9.73 -15.01 37.74
N THR A 201 10.50 -15.55 36.80
CA THR A 201 11.94 -15.43 36.86
C THR A 201 12.38 -13.97 36.63
N PRO A 202 13.32 -13.45 37.44
CA PRO A 202 13.90 -12.12 37.24
C PRO A 202 14.95 -12.08 36.13
N HIS A 203 15.35 -13.22 35.56
CA HIS A 203 16.33 -13.27 34.47
C HIS A 203 15.63 -12.95 33.14
N VAL A 204 15.78 -11.72 32.65
CA VAL A 204 15.02 -11.20 31.50
C VAL A 204 15.64 -11.63 30.18
N SER A 205 16.98 -11.68 30.08
CA SER A 205 17.66 -12.10 28.86
C SER A 205 19.04 -12.71 29.13
N GLY A 206 19.28 -13.89 28.53
CA GLY A 206 20.60 -14.53 28.49
C GLY A 206 21.37 -14.30 27.17
N SER A 207 20.88 -13.42 26.28
CA SER A 207 21.43 -13.25 24.94
C SER A 207 21.52 -11.79 24.49
N VAL A 208 22.50 -11.49 23.63
CA VAL A 208 22.79 -10.13 23.15
C VAL A 208 23.25 -10.13 21.69
N THR A 209 22.73 -9.21 20.89
CA THR A 209 23.27 -8.82 19.59
C THR A 209 24.20 -7.62 19.75
N VAL A 210 25.43 -7.75 19.24
CA VAL A 210 26.33 -6.62 19.02
C VAL A 210 25.93 -5.92 17.73
N SER A 211 25.39 -4.71 17.86
CA SER A 211 25.09 -3.83 16.73
C SER A 211 26.37 -3.10 16.33
N THR A 212 26.99 -3.54 15.23
CA THR A 212 28.18 -2.91 14.68
C THR A 212 27.79 -1.60 13.99
N LEU A 213 28.32 -0.48 14.47
CA LEU A 213 28.22 0.79 13.76
C LEU A 213 29.04 0.72 12.46
N HIS A 214 28.64 1.50 11.45
CA HIS A 214 29.41 1.62 10.22
C HIS A 214 30.85 2.05 10.54
N GLY A 215 31.82 1.41 9.89
CA GLY A 215 33.24 1.64 10.15
C GLY A 215 33.79 1.06 11.47
N CYS A 216 33.03 0.25 12.22
CA CYS A 216 33.54 -0.36 13.45
C CYS A 216 34.67 -1.38 13.14
N PRO A 217 35.88 -1.19 13.70
CA PRO A 217 37.02 -2.06 13.41
C PRO A 217 36.76 -3.53 13.77
N PRO A 218 37.24 -4.50 12.97
CA PRO A 218 37.03 -5.93 13.25
C PRO A 218 37.57 -6.36 14.63
N ASP A 219 38.71 -5.82 15.05
CA ASP A 219 39.28 -6.12 16.37
C ASP A 219 38.41 -5.59 17.51
N GLU A 220 37.74 -4.45 17.32
CA GLU A 220 36.81 -3.90 18.29
C GLU A 220 35.57 -4.79 18.44
N ILE A 221 35.01 -5.25 17.32
CA ILE A 221 33.88 -6.20 17.30
C ILE A 221 34.26 -7.49 18.06
N GLU A 222 35.45 -8.04 17.79
CA GLU A 222 35.93 -9.24 18.46
C GLU A 222 36.12 -9.03 19.97
N ARG A 223 36.65 -7.88 20.38
CA ARG A 223 36.85 -7.52 21.79
C ARG A 223 35.52 -7.39 22.52
N ILE A 224 34.52 -6.75 21.92
CA ILE A 224 33.17 -6.63 22.47
C ILE A 224 32.53 -8.02 22.62
N ALA A 225 32.48 -8.80 21.55
CA ALA A 225 31.87 -10.14 21.58
C ALA A 225 32.60 -11.05 22.58
N SER A 226 33.93 -10.98 22.65
CA SER A 226 34.72 -11.73 23.64
C SER A 226 34.43 -11.31 25.08
N TYR A 227 34.21 -10.01 25.34
CA TYR A 227 33.83 -9.51 26.65
C TYR A 227 32.45 -10.02 27.06
N LEU A 228 31.46 -9.94 26.15
CA LEU A 228 30.10 -10.42 26.42
C LEU A 228 30.07 -11.94 26.70
N LEU A 229 30.84 -12.74 25.93
CA LEU A 229 30.97 -14.18 26.15
C LEU A 229 31.72 -14.51 27.45
N LYS A 230 32.88 -13.90 27.72
CA LYS A 230 33.76 -14.29 28.84
C LYS A 230 33.40 -13.65 30.18
N LYS A 231 32.95 -12.40 30.16
CA LYS A 231 32.77 -11.58 31.38
C LYS A 231 31.30 -11.46 31.76
N LYS A 232 30.42 -11.25 30.77
CA LYS A 232 28.97 -11.21 31.01
C LYS A 232 28.30 -12.57 30.89
N HIS A 233 28.98 -13.56 30.30
CA HIS A 233 28.47 -14.93 30.13
C HIS A 233 27.16 -14.97 29.33
N LEU A 234 27.08 -14.17 28.26
CA LEU A 234 25.89 -14.03 27.40
C LEU A 234 26.08 -14.76 26.07
N HIS A 235 25.03 -15.44 25.60
CA HIS A 235 24.95 -15.89 24.21
C HIS A 235 25.02 -14.67 23.29
N THR A 236 25.86 -14.73 22.25
CA THR A 236 26.19 -13.52 21.49
C THR A 236 25.97 -13.69 20.00
N PHE A 237 25.19 -12.77 19.41
CA PHE A 237 25.16 -12.54 17.97
C PHE A 237 25.98 -11.31 17.60
N VAL A 238 26.59 -11.34 16.41
CA VAL A 238 27.18 -10.13 15.79
C VAL A 238 26.35 -9.75 14.57
N LYS A 239 25.92 -8.49 14.50
CA LYS A 239 25.21 -7.94 13.34
C LYS A 239 26.15 -7.92 12.13
N CYS A 240 25.64 -8.34 10.98
CA CYS A 240 26.36 -8.32 9.71
C CYS A 240 25.46 -7.72 8.63
N ASN A 241 25.93 -6.65 8.00
CA ASN A 241 25.24 -5.93 6.95
C ASN A 241 25.54 -6.52 5.57
N PRO A 242 24.64 -6.42 4.59
CA PRO A 242 24.89 -6.90 3.23
C PRO A 242 26.04 -6.20 2.49
N THR A 243 26.61 -5.12 3.02
CA THR A 243 27.82 -4.46 2.50
C THR A 243 28.99 -5.45 2.36
N ILE A 244 29.04 -6.51 3.17
CA ILE A 244 30.02 -7.60 3.05
C ILE A 244 29.97 -8.36 1.70
N LEU A 245 28.90 -8.19 0.91
CA LEU A 245 28.79 -8.75 -0.45
C LEU A 245 29.67 -8.04 -1.49
N GLY A 246 30.08 -6.80 -1.21
CA GLY A 246 30.76 -5.93 -2.16
C GLY A 246 29.80 -5.14 -3.06
N TYR A 247 30.24 -3.95 -3.47
CA TYR A 247 29.44 -2.98 -4.24
C TYR A 247 28.88 -3.57 -5.53
N GLU A 248 29.74 -4.18 -6.35
CA GLU A 248 29.37 -4.75 -7.66
C GLU A 248 28.28 -5.82 -7.54
N THR A 249 28.37 -6.68 -6.51
CA THR A 249 27.36 -7.71 -6.24
C THR A 249 26.01 -7.08 -5.89
N ALA A 250 26.00 -6.11 -4.97
CA ALA A 250 24.78 -5.44 -4.54
C ALA A 250 24.13 -4.67 -5.69
N ARG A 251 24.93 -3.89 -6.45
CA ARG A 251 24.49 -3.10 -7.58
C ARG A 251 23.90 -3.97 -8.69
N THR A 252 24.60 -5.03 -9.09
CA THR A 252 24.14 -5.98 -10.12
C THR A 252 22.80 -6.62 -9.74
N ILE A 253 22.63 -7.04 -8.47
CA ILE A 253 21.38 -7.65 -8.00
C ILE A 253 20.24 -6.64 -8.05
N LEU A 254 20.42 -5.44 -7.50
CA LEU A 254 19.38 -4.42 -7.44
C LEU A 254 18.99 -3.91 -8.83
N ASP A 255 19.96 -3.68 -9.74
CA ASP A 255 19.69 -3.29 -11.13
C ASP A 255 18.88 -4.33 -11.87
N GLY A 256 19.28 -5.61 -11.76
CA GLY A 256 18.57 -6.72 -12.41
C GLY A 256 17.13 -6.88 -11.95
N MET A 257 16.78 -6.31 -10.79
CA MET A 257 15.45 -6.38 -10.17
C MET A 257 14.62 -5.09 -10.34
N GLY A 258 15.15 -4.07 -11.02
CA GLY A 258 14.48 -2.80 -11.29
C GLY A 258 14.63 -1.74 -10.20
N TYR A 259 15.59 -1.91 -9.29
CA TYR A 259 15.97 -0.94 -8.24
C TYR A 259 17.17 -0.07 -8.66
N ASP A 260 17.29 0.24 -9.96
CA ASP A 260 18.38 1.01 -10.57
C ASP A 260 18.45 2.48 -10.10
N TYR A 261 17.37 2.97 -9.52
CA TYR A 261 17.27 4.31 -8.96
C TYR A 261 17.72 4.42 -7.50
N ILE A 262 17.91 3.30 -6.79
CA ILE A 262 18.40 3.34 -5.40
C ILE A 262 19.86 3.75 -5.43
N ALA A 263 20.15 4.92 -4.85
CA ALA A 263 21.46 5.52 -4.84
C ALA A 263 22.29 5.02 -3.66
N PHE A 264 23.49 4.53 -3.94
CA PHE A 264 24.55 4.24 -2.96
C PHE A 264 25.88 4.16 -3.71
N ASP A 265 26.97 4.46 -3.02
CA ASP A 265 28.33 4.38 -3.55
C ASP A 265 29.12 3.23 -2.88
N ASP A 266 30.44 3.21 -3.09
CA ASP A 266 31.33 2.19 -2.55
C ASP A 266 31.94 2.53 -1.18
N HIS A 267 31.57 3.67 -0.57
CA HIS A 267 32.13 4.14 0.70
C HIS A 267 31.86 3.16 1.84
N HIS A 268 30.58 2.89 2.12
CA HIS A 268 30.15 1.94 3.14
C HIS A 268 30.70 0.52 2.92
N PHE A 269 30.93 0.13 1.66
CA PHE A 269 31.50 -1.18 1.32
C PHE A 269 32.98 -1.30 1.65
N LYS A 270 33.71 -0.19 1.73
CA LYS A 270 35.14 -0.17 2.08
C LYS A 270 35.36 0.03 3.58
N GLU A 271 34.47 0.75 4.25
CA GLU A 271 34.59 1.07 5.68
C GLU A 271 34.01 -0.01 6.58
N ASP A 272 32.92 -0.67 6.16
CA ASP A 272 32.32 -1.74 6.95
C ASP A 272 33.23 -2.97 7.08
N LEU A 273 32.83 -3.88 7.97
CA LEU A 273 33.49 -5.16 8.19
C LEU A 273 33.71 -5.92 6.86
N GLN A 274 34.98 -6.09 6.49
CA GLN A 274 35.39 -6.79 5.28
C GLN A 274 35.30 -8.31 5.45
N TYR A 275 34.99 -9.01 4.36
CA TYR A 275 34.81 -10.47 4.38
C TYR A 275 36.08 -11.22 4.84
N GLU A 276 37.24 -10.75 4.42
CA GLU A 276 38.55 -11.35 4.75
C GLU A 276 38.91 -11.25 6.24
N ASP A 277 38.46 -10.20 6.92
CA ASP A 277 38.65 -10.01 8.37
C ASP A 277 37.55 -10.71 9.19
N ALA A 278 36.31 -10.64 8.69
CA ALA A 278 35.13 -11.20 9.36
C ALA A 278 35.26 -12.70 9.58
N VAL A 279 35.69 -13.42 8.54
CA VAL A 279 35.67 -14.88 8.50
C VAL A 279 36.63 -15.51 9.55
N PRO A 280 37.90 -15.09 9.67
CA PRO A 280 38.77 -15.52 10.76
C PRO A 280 38.25 -15.14 12.15
N MET A 281 37.72 -13.93 12.33
CA MET A 281 37.15 -13.45 13.59
C MET A 281 35.97 -14.33 14.03
N PHE A 282 35.02 -14.61 13.14
CA PHE A 282 33.87 -15.45 13.45
C PHE A 282 34.28 -16.87 13.84
N ARG A 283 35.34 -17.45 13.24
CA ARG A 283 35.86 -18.77 13.66
C ARG A 283 36.41 -18.73 15.09
N ARG A 284 37.13 -17.66 15.46
CA ARG A 284 37.65 -17.49 16.83
C ARG A 284 36.52 -17.30 17.84
N LEU A 285 35.53 -16.48 17.52
CA LEU A 285 34.36 -16.25 18.38
C LEU A 285 33.50 -17.51 18.54
N LEU A 286 33.32 -18.30 17.47
CA LEU A 286 32.62 -19.58 17.53
C LEU A 286 33.32 -20.58 18.46
N ALA A 287 34.65 -20.69 18.33
CA ALA A 287 35.45 -21.54 19.22
C ALA A 287 35.44 -21.04 20.67
N LEU A 288 35.51 -19.72 20.87
CA LEU A 288 35.44 -19.10 22.19
C LEU A 288 34.09 -19.38 22.87
N ALA A 289 32.98 -19.14 22.17
CA ALA A 289 31.66 -19.41 22.72
C ALA A 289 31.50 -20.88 23.14
N ALA A 290 31.97 -21.82 22.30
CA ALA A 290 32.00 -23.24 22.66
C ALA A 290 32.82 -23.52 23.93
N SER A 291 33.98 -22.87 24.10
CA SER A 291 34.79 -23.01 25.32
C SER A 291 34.14 -22.44 26.58
N CYS A 292 33.20 -21.50 26.42
CA CYS A 292 32.41 -20.92 27.50
C CYS A 292 31.07 -21.66 27.72
N GLY A 293 30.74 -22.69 26.93
CA GLY A 293 29.42 -23.33 26.97
C GLY A 293 28.28 -22.45 26.46
N LEU A 294 28.60 -21.45 25.64
CA LEU A 294 27.67 -20.47 25.07
C LEU A 294 27.51 -20.68 23.55
N GLU A 295 26.50 -20.03 22.99
CA GLU A 295 26.25 -20.01 21.55
C GLU A 295 26.73 -18.70 20.94
N PHE A 296 27.28 -18.80 19.74
CA PHE A 296 27.64 -17.67 18.89
C PHE A 296 27.01 -17.83 17.51
N GLY A 297 26.63 -16.72 16.90
CA GLY A 297 26.14 -16.70 15.52
C GLY A 297 26.12 -15.30 14.94
N LEU A 298 25.45 -15.16 13.80
CA LEU A 298 25.32 -13.90 13.10
C LEU A 298 23.89 -13.44 13.02
N LYS A 299 23.70 -12.14 13.19
CA LYS A 299 22.46 -11.45 12.90
C LYS A 299 22.57 -10.79 11.52
N LEU A 300 21.88 -11.34 10.53
CA LEU A 300 21.83 -10.76 9.19
C LEU A 300 20.82 -9.63 9.18
N SER A 301 21.34 -8.44 8.87
CA SER A 301 20.67 -7.17 9.16
C SER A 301 19.36 -6.96 8.41
N ASN A 302 18.50 -6.15 9.03
CA ASN A 302 17.31 -5.50 8.50
C ASN A 302 17.60 -4.19 7.74
N THR A 303 18.86 -3.77 7.60
CA THR A 303 19.25 -2.47 7.04
C THR A 303 20.33 -2.58 5.96
N PHE A 304 20.23 -1.73 4.94
CA PHE A 304 21.26 -1.50 3.93
C PHE A 304 21.38 0.01 3.68
N PRO A 305 22.57 0.62 3.88
CA PRO A 305 22.74 2.07 3.77
C PRO A 305 22.57 2.55 2.33
N VAL A 306 21.85 3.64 2.14
CA VAL A 306 21.58 4.29 0.85
C VAL A 306 21.48 5.81 1.02
N ASP A 307 21.69 6.55 -0.08
CA ASP A 307 21.58 8.00 -0.10
C ASP A 307 20.12 8.46 -0.27
N VAL A 308 19.79 9.61 0.30
CA VAL A 308 18.53 10.32 -0.01
C VAL A 308 18.74 11.20 -1.24
N LYS A 309 18.38 10.69 -2.43
CA LYS A 309 18.45 11.46 -3.69
C LYS A 309 17.08 11.84 -4.26
N ALA A 310 16.00 11.20 -3.82
CA ALA A 310 14.64 11.50 -4.30
C ALA A 310 13.77 12.25 -3.27
N GLY A 311 14.36 12.70 -2.16
CA GLY A 311 13.64 13.42 -1.09
C GLY A 311 12.71 12.49 -0.30
N GLU A 312 13.08 11.22 -0.17
CA GLU A 312 12.33 10.17 0.51
C GLU A 312 12.11 10.48 2.00
N LEU A 313 13.17 10.97 2.64
CA LEU A 313 13.23 11.36 4.05
C LEU A 313 13.98 12.70 4.14
N PRO A 314 13.87 13.44 5.26
CA PRO A 314 14.54 14.74 5.41
C PRO A 314 16.05 14.66 5.73
N SER A 315 16.62 13.46 5.82
CA SER A 315 18.05 13.22 6.05
C SER A 315 18.86 13.21 4.74
N GLU A 316 20.19 13.14 4.84
CA GLU A 316 21.09 12.95 3.69
C GLU A 316 21.31 11.47 3.33
N GLU A 317 21.28 10.61 4.35
CA GLU A 317 21.39 9.15 4.24
C GLU A 317 20.21 8.46 4.94
N MET A 318 19.93 7.23 4.53
CA MET A 318 18.87 6.40 5.11
C MET A 318 19.19 4.90 4.98
N TYR A 319 18.43 4.06 5.67
CA TYR A 319 18.58 2.60 5.61
C TYR A 319 17.42 1.93 4.89
N MET A 320 17.71 1.25 3.78
CA MET A 320 16.76 0.40 3.07
C MET A 320 16.51 -0.92 3.81
N ALA A 321 15.24 -1.32 3.87
CA ALA A 321 14.72 -2.54 4.46
C ALA A 321 13.55 -3.11 3.65
N GLY A 322 12.99 -4.22 4.10
CA GLY A 322 11.79 -4.82 3.49
C GLY A 322 12.07 -5.71 2.29
N LYS A 323 11.10 -5.82 1.37
CA LYS A 323 11.15 -6.81 0.27
C LYS A 323 12.35 -6.64 -0.67
N SER A 324 12.86 -5.41 -0.82
CA SER A 324 14.04 -5.08 -1.63
C SER A 324 15.35 -5.59 -1.01
N LEU A 325 15.38 -5.77 0.32
CA LEU A 325 16.54 -6.25 1.05
C LEU A 325 16.66 -7.79 1.08
N PHE A 326 15.55 -8.50 0.84
CA PHE A 326 15.49 -9.96 0.82
C PHE A 326 16.52 -10.63 -0.11
N PRO A 327 16.66 -10.26 -1.41
CA PRO A 327 17.63 -10.90 -2.31
C PRO A 327 19.09 -10.71 -1.87
N LEU A 328 19.45 -9.54 -1.34
CA LEU A 328 20.79 -9.28 -0.81
C LEU A 328 21.04 -10.12 0.45
N THR A 329 20.10 -10.14 1.38
CA THR A 329 20.26 -10.85 2.66
C THR A 329 20.29 -12.37 2.47
N CYS A 330 19.48 -12.93 1.56
CA CYS A 330 19.57 -14.34 1.19
C CYS A 330 20.89 -14.67 0.49
N THR A 331 21.39 -13.80 -0.38
CA THR A 331 22.71 -13.98 -1.02
C THR A 331 23.84 -13.98 0.02
N MET A 332 23.77 -13.08 1.01
CA MET A 332 24.70 -13.06 2.15
C MET A 332 24.59 -14.31 3.02
N ALA A 333 23.36 -14.74 3.34
CA ALA A 333 23.11 -15.97 4.11
C ALA A 333 23.70 -17.20 3.41
N ALA A 334 23.53 -17.31 2.09
CA ALA A 334 24.09 -18.39 1.28
C ALA A 334 25.63 -18.39 1.30
N ARG A 335 26.26 -17.23 1.12
CA ARG A 335 27.72 -17.09 1.18
C ARG A 335 28.29 -17.49 2.54
N ILE A 336 27.66 -17.04 3.63
CA ILE A 336 28.06 -17.37 5.00
C ILE A 336 27.81 -18.85 5.29
N ALA A 337 26.64 -19.38 4.96
CA ALA A 337 26.32 -20.79 5.18
C ALA A 337 27.34 -21.69 4.49
N LYS A 338 27.73 -21.36 3.26
CA LYS A 338 28.78 -22.09 2.52
C LYS A 338 30.14 -22.05 3.21
N GLU A 339 30.59 -20.87 3.63
CA GLU A 339 31.90 -20.65 4.27
C GLU A 339 32.07 -21.43 5.59
N PHE A 340 30.97 -21.63 6.31
CA PHE A 340 30.96 -22.32 7.60
C PHE A 340 30.36 -23.74 7.53
N GLY A 341 30.07 -24.25 6.32
CA GLY A 341 29.45 -25.56 6.11
C GLY A 341 28.12 -25.72 6.87
N GLY A 342 27.32 -24.65 6.92
CA GLY A 342 26.05 -24.57 7.62
C GLY A 342 26.12 -24.45 9.15
N LYS A 343 27.30 -24.56 9.77
CA LYS A 343 27.42 -24.68 11.24
C LYS A 343 27.15 -23.39 12.01
N LEU A 344 27.32 -22.24 11.37
CA LEU A 344 27.14 -20.94 12.01
C LEU A 344 25.64 -20.61 12.08
N ARG A 345 25.12 -20.38 13.28
CA ARG A 345 23.71 -20.01 13.47
C ARG A 345 23.44 -18.64 12.86
N ILE A 346 22.33 -18.53 12.14
CA ILE A 346 21.89 -17.30 11.48
C ILE A 346 20.54 -16.86 12.07
N SER A 347 20.53 -15.67 12.67
CA SER A 347 19.32 -14.88 12.90
C SER A 347 19.08 -13.97 11.69
N TYR A 348 17.87 -13.95 11.12
CA TYR A 348 17.59 -13.32 9.83
C TYR A 348 16.57 -12.19 9.95
N ALA A 349 16.81 -11.04 9.31
CA ALA A 349 15.85 -9.92 9.32
C ALA A 349 15.55 -9.24 7.97
N GLY A 350 16.24 -9.63 6.89
CA GLY A 350 16.14 -8.95 5.59
C GLY A 350 14.88 -9.34 4.81
N GLY A 351 13.78 -8.60 4.96
CA GLY A 351 12.59 -8.72 4.09
C GLY A 351 11.76 -10.00 4.28
N ALA A 352 11.80 -10.59 5.47
CA ALA A 352 10.96 -11.75 5.80
C ALA A 352 9.49 -11.34 6.00
N ASP A 353 8.56 -12.19 5.55
CA ASP A 353 7.11 -12.07 5.76
C ASP A 353 6.40 -13.42 5.50
N ALA A 354 5.06 -13.42 5.46
CA ALA A 354 4.26 -14.63 5.27
C ALA A 354 4.51 -15.38 3.94
N PHE A 355 5.07 -14.76 2.91
CA PHE A 355 5.34 -15.40 1.61
C PHE A 355 6.66 -16.19 1.59
N ASN A 356 7.58 -15.91 2.52
CA ASN A 356 8.92 -16.49 2.52
C ASN A 356 9.41 -17.04 3.88
N ILE A 357 8.69 -16.80 4.98
CA ILE A 357 9.08 -17.25 6.33
C ILE A 357 9.28 -18.77 6.43
N ASP A 358 8.41 -19.55 5.79
CA ASP A 358 8.48 -21.01 5.74
C ASP A 358 9.68 -21.50 4.93
N LYS A 359 10.01 -20.81 3.84
CA LYS A 359 11.20 -21.11 3.02
C LYS A 359 12.49 -20.88 3.81
N LEU A 360 12.57 -19.76 4.55
CA LEU A 360 13.71 -19.46 5.43
C LEU A 360 13.83 -20.51 6.55
N PHE A 361 12.72 -20.81 7.24
CA PHE A 361 12.72 -21.78 8.32
C PHE A 361 13.12 -23.18 7.84
N ALA A 362 12.65 -23.60 6.65
CA ALA A 362 13.03 -24.86 6.02
C ALA A 362 14.53 -24.94 5.67
N CYS A 363 15.20 -23.81 5.43
CA CYS A 363 16.66 -23.76 5.26
C CYS A 363 17.43 -23.91 6.59
N GLY A 364 16.76 -24.08 7.73
CA GLY A 364 17.40 -24.12 9.05
C GLY A 364 17.78 -22.73 9.59
N ILE A 365 17.28 -21.65 8.97
CA ILE A 365 17.51 -20.28 9.40
C ILE A 365 16.46 -19.88 10.43
N TRP A 366 16.89 -19.73 11.68
CA TRP A 366 16.10 -19.14 12.76
C TRP A 366 17.00 -18.80 13.97
N PRO A 367 16.64 -17.78 14.77
CA PRO A 367 15.37 -17.03 14.76
C PRO A 367 15.20 -16.08 13.57
N ILE A 368 13.95 -15.84 13.16
CA ILE A 368 13.62 -14.94 12.04
C ILE A 368 12.89 -13.72 12.57
N THR A 369 13.46 -12.54 12.43
CA THR A 369 12.81 -11.30 12.85
C THR A 369 12.31 -10.48 11.67
N MET A 370 11.36 -9.59 11.91
CA MET A 370 10.81 -8.70 10.88
C MET A 370 10.82 -7.26 11.39
N ALA A 371 10.73 -6.28 10.49
CA ALA A 371 10.57 -4.87 10.86
C ALA A 371 9.55 -4.21 9.94
N THR A 372 9.70 -4.42 8.64
CA THR A 372 8.86 -3.77 7.64
C THR A 372 7.42 -4.30 7.61
N THR A 373 7.20 -5.60 7.81
CA THR A 373 5.86 -6.18 7.61
C THR A 373 4.86 -5.68 8.64
N GLU A 374 5.29 -5.51 9.89
CA GLU A 374 4.52 -4.95 10.99
C GLU A 374 4.43 -3.41 10.98
N LEU A 375 5.23 -2.73 10.16
CA LEU A 375 5.07 -1.31 9.84
C LEU A 375 4.07 -1.08 8.69
N LYS A 376 3.66 -2.12 7.96
CA LYS A 376 2.67 -2.04 6.89
C LYS A 376 1.24 -2.29 7.40
N PRO A 377 0.20 -1.84 6.68
CA PRO A 377 -1.20 -1.99 7.08
C PRO A 377 -1.55 -3.40 7.58
N GLY A 378 -2.28 -3.51 8.68
CA GLY A 378 -2.49 -4.76 9.42
C GLY A 378 -1.52 -4.98 10.57
N GLY A 379 -0.32 -4.41 10.53
CA GLY A 379 0.62 -4.37 11.66
C GLY A 379 0.86 -5.73 12.32
N TYR A 380 0.83 -5.77 13.65
CA TYR A 380 1.02 -6.99 14.45
C TYR A 380 0.04 -8.14 14.14
N GLN A 381 -1.13 -7.84 13.57
CA GLN A 381 -2.13 -8.85 13.20
C GLN A 381 -1.58 -9.87 12.17
N ARG A 382 -0.51 -9.48 11.44
CA ARG A 382 0.21 -10.32 10.47
C ARG A 382 0.91 -11.51 11.11
N PHE A 383 1.35 -11.37 12.37
CA PHE A 383 2.07 -12.43 13.07
C PHE A 383 1.24 -13.68 13.27
N LYS A 384 -0.10 -13.59 13.36
CA LYS A 384 -0.94 -14.78 13.45
C LYS A 384 -0.80 -15.67 12.21
N GLN A 385 -0.84 -15.10 11.00
CA GLN A 385 -0.67 -15.86 9.77
C GLN A 385 0.71 -16.53 9.71
N ILE A 386 1.75 -15.83 10.16
CA ILE A 386 3.12 -16.34 10.19
C ILE A 386 3.25 -17.48 11.22
N GLY A 387 2.72 -17.30 12.42
CA GLY A 387 2.68 -18.31 13.46
C GLY A 387 1.95 -19.58 13.01
N ASP A 388 0.73 -19.42 12.47
CA ASP A 388 -0.06 -20.54 11.94
C ASP A 388 0.70 -21.29 10.81
N LYS A 389 1.43 -20.56 9.95
CA LYS A 389 2.23 -21.15 8.86
C LYS A 389 3.41 -21.96 9.39
N LEU A 390 4.17 -21.42 10.34
CA LEU A 390 5.30 -22.13 10.96
C LEU A 390 4.84 -23.30 11.83
N ASP A 391 3.68 -23.19 12.48
CA ASP A 391 3.09 -24.29 13.24
C ASP A 391 2.75 -25.50 12.37
N GLY A 392 2.47 -25.30 11.09
CA GLY A 392 2.32 -26.39 10.13
C GLY A 392 3.62 -27.17 9.83
N LEU A 393 4.79 -26.64 10.20
CA LEU A 393 6.09 -27.22 9.89
C LEU A 393 6.66 -28.09 11.02
N ALA A 394 7.57 -29.00 10.68
CA ALA A 394 8.28 -29.83 11.65
C ALA A 394 9.37 -29.01 12.36
N PHE A 395 9.39 -29.03 13.69
CA PHE A 395 10.42 -28.35 14.48
C PHE A 395 11.57 -29.30 14.74
N ARG A 396 12.76 -28.88 14.33
CA ARG A 396 14.02 -29.60 14.54
C ARG A 396 15.01 -28.67 15.24
N PRO A 397 15.69 -29.12 16.31
CA PRO A 397 16.79 -28.37 16.88
C PRO A 397 17.80 -27.97 15.82
N PHE A 398 18.47 -26.84 16.04
CA PHE A 398 19.44 -26.32 15.09
C PHE A 398 20.60 -27.31 14.95
N THR A 399 20.80 -27.81 13.75
CA THR A 399 21.91 -28.71 13.37
C THR A 399 22.78 -28.10 12.27
N GLY A 400 22.29 -27.04 11.63
CA GLY A 400 22.98 -26.26 10.62
C GLY A 400 22.00 -25.60 9.65
N VAL A 401 22.49 -24.66 8.85
CA VAL A 401 21.79 -24.07 7.71
C VAL A 401 22.03 -24.95 6.48
N ASP A 402 20.95 -25.28 5.76
CA ASP A 402 21.02 -26.00 4.49
C ASP A 402 21.56 -25.06 3.39
N VAL A 403 22.82 -25.27 3.02
CA VAL A 403 23.56 -24.45 2.05
C VAL A 403 22.91 -24.49 0.66
N THR A 404 22.43 -25.66 0.22
CA THR A 404 21.86 -25.81 -1.13
C THR A 404 20.51 -25.10 -1.20
N ALA A 405 19.68 -25.27 -0.16
CA ALA A 405 18.37 -24.65 -0.10
C ALA A 405 18.44 -23.11 -0.07
N ILE A 406 19.37 -22.53 0.72
CA ILE A 406 19.52 -21.08 0.79
C ILE A 406 20.12 -20.48 -0.49
N GLU A 407 21.04 -21.17 -1.17
CA GLU A 407 21.55 -20.77 -2.49
C GLU A 407 20.41 -20.74 -3.52
N ALA A 408 19.55 -21.76 -3.54
CA ALA A 408 18.38 -21.80 -4.43
C ALA A 408 17.37 -20.68 -4.12
N LEU A 409 17.10 -20.42 -2.84
CA LEU A 409 16.21 -19.33 -2.40
C LEU A 409 16.77 -17.97 -2.85
N ALA A 410 18.06 -17.71 -2.63
CA ALA A 410 18.72 -16.47 -3.03
C ALA A 410 18.66 -16.21 -4.54
N LEU A 411 18.79 -17.26 -5.37
CA LEU A 411 18.66 -17.15 -6.83
C LEU A 411 17.21 -16.89 -7.26
N SER A 412 16.26 -17.65 -6.71
CA SER A 412 14.84 -17.50 -7.05
C SER A 412 14.28 -16.11 -6.71
N ALA A 413 14.76 -15.50 -5.62
CA ALA A 413 14.35 -14.17 -5.18
C ALA A 413 14.61 -13.07 -6.22
N ARG A 414 15.57 -13.28 -7.14
CA ARG A 414 15.94 -12.30 -8.17
C ARG A 414 14.98 -12.26 -9.35
N THR A 415 14.09 -13.25 -9.47
CA THR A 415 13.12 -13.35 -10.57
C THR A 415 11.69 -13.50 -10.07
N ASP A 416 11.48 -13.66 -8.78
CA ASP A 416 10.16 -13.73 -8.16
C ASP A 416 9.48 -12.35 -8.26
N LYS A 417 8.30 -12.31 -8.89
CA LYS A 417 7.51 -11.09 -9.08
C LYS A 417 7.31 -10.31 -7.78
N TYR A 418 7.18 -11.00 -6.64
CA TYR A 418 6.99 -10.35 -5.34
C TYR A 418 8.15 -9.40 -4.96
N HIS A 419 9.37 -9.74 -5.37
CA HIS A 419 10.58 -8.99 -5.08
C HIS A 419 11.01 -8.04 -6.21
N LEU A 420 10.38 -8.11 -7.38
CA LEU A 420 10.70 -7.25 -8.51
C LEU A 420 9.99 -5.91 -8.42
N LYS A 421 10.56 -4.88 -9.07
CA LYS A 421 9.84 -3.64 -9.33
C LYS A 421 8.98 -3.72 -10.57
N ASP A 422 7.83 -3.07 -10.48
CA ASP A 422 7.00 -2.80 -11.65
C ASP A 422 7.76 -1.93 -12.66
N ILE A 423 7.56 -2.22 -13.95
CA ILE A 423 8.19 -1.47 -15.04
C ILE A 423 7.81 0.02 -15.00
N LYS A 424 6.60 0.32 -14.50
CA LYS A 424 6.09 1.68 -14.38
C LYS A 424 6.15 2.18 -12.95
N PRO A 425 6.39 3.49 -12.76
CA PRO A 425 6.28 4.09 -11.43
C PRO A 425 4.89 3.87 -10.85
N LEU A 426 4.83 3.59 -9.54
CA LEU A 426 3.56 3.39 -8.87
C LEU A 426 2.71 4.67 -8.93
N PRO A 427 1.43 4.58 -9.33
CA PRO A 427 0.53 5.72 -9.29
C PRO A 427 0.28 6.16 -7.85
N ARG A 428 -0.01 7.46 -7.65
CA ARG A 428 -0.40 7.99 -6.33
C ARG A 428 -1.56 7.19 -5.75
N ARG A 429 -1.37 6.59 -4.58
CA ARG A 429 -2.35 5.75 -3.89
C ARG A 429 -3.34 6.54 -3.03
N LYS A 430 -2.96 7.75 -2.62
CA LYS A 430 -3.77 8.66 -1.80
C LYS A 430 -4.86 9.40 -2.59
N LEU A 431 -5.95 9.70 -1.91
CA LEU A 431 -6.94 10.71 -2.29
C LEU A 431 -6.31 12.12 -2.22
N TYR A 432 -7.00 13.13 -2.76
CA TYR A 432 -6.52 14.52 -2.73
C TYR A 432 -7.09 15.29 -1.52
N GLU A 433 -8.20 14.81 -0.97
CA GLU A 433 -8.87 15.34 0.20
C GLU A 433 -8.00 15.16 1.46
N LYS A 434 -8.21 16.06 2.43
CA LYS A 434 -7.63 15.97 3.77
C LYS A 434 -8.53 15.14 4.68
N VAL A 435 -7.93 14.48 5.66
CA VAL A 435 -8.67 13.67 6.64
C VAL A 435 -9.54 14.59 7.51
N PRO A 436 -10.81 14.24 7.77
CA PRO A 436 -11.62 14.99 8.71
C PRO A 436 -11.27 14.65 10.18
N LEU A 437 -11.52 15.58 11.10
CA LEU A 437 -11.30 15.39 12.54
C LEU A 437 -12.10 14.23 13.12
N VAL A 438 -13.33 14.04 12.64
CA VAL A 438 -14.21 12.91 12.95
C VAL A 438 -14.73 12.28 11.65
N ASP A 439 -15.12 11.02 11.71
CA ASP A 439 -15.68 10.23 10.62
C ASP A 439 -14.76 10.06 9.40
N CYS A 440 -13.51 9.62 9.65
CA CYS A 440 -12.49 9.48 8.61
C CYS A 440 -12.49 8.12 7.89
N PHE A 441 -13.44 7.22 8.16
CA PHE A 441 -13.42 5.90 7.51
C PHE A 441 -13.92 6.03 6.08
N THR A 442 -13.15 5.53 5.11
CA THR A 442 -13.46 5.69 3.70
C THR A 442 -12.99 4.51 2.87
N ALA A 443 -13.70 4.26 1.77
CA ALA A 443 -13.25 3.37 0.71
C ALA A 443 -12.52 4.17 -0.37
N PRO A 444 -11.17 4.23 -0.37
CA PRO A 444 -10.43 5.04 -1.33
C PRO A 444 -10.63 4.61 -2.78
N CYS A 445 -10.99 3.34 -3.02
CA CYS A 445 -11.38 2.86 -4.34
C CYS A 445 -12.62 3.59 -4.91
N LYS A 446 -13.57 4.01 -4.06
CA LYS A 446 -14.73 4.81 -4.45
C LYS A 446 -14.29 6.21 -4.88
N GLY A 447 -13.42 6.87 -4.09
CA GLY A 447 -12.84 8.18 -4.45
C GLY A 447 -11.95 8.14 -5.70
N GLY A 448 -11.31 6.99 -5.99
CA GLY A 448 -10.55 6.78 -7.23
C GLY A 448 -11.40 6.53 -8.47
N CYS A 449 -12.70 6.26 -8.32
CA CYS A 449 -13.61 5.98 -9.42
C CYS A 449 -14.31 7.28 -9.86
N PRO A 450 -14.25 7.71 -11.14
CA PRO A 450 -14.88 8.96 -11.59
C PRO A 450 -16.39 9.03 -11.35
N ILE A 451 -17.08 7.89 -11.31
CA ILE A 451 -18.53 7.78 -11.03
C ILE A 451 -18.82 7.43 -9.56
N GLN A 452 -17.79 7.41 -8.70
CA GLN A 452 -17.89 7.03 -7.28
C GLN A 452 -18.67 5.75 -7.04
N GLN A 453 -18.38 4.71 -7.83
CA GLN A 453 -19.04 3.40 -7.74
C GLN A 453 -18.97 2.84 -6.30
N ASP A 454 -20.06 2.23 -5.83
CA ASP A 454 -20.18 1.60 -4.51
C ASP A 454 -19.46 0.24 -4.49
N ILE A 455 -18.13 0.31 -4.57
CA ILE A 455 -17.24 -0.82 -4.81
C ILE A 455 -17.23 -1.84 -3.66
N PRO A 456 -16.98 -1.44 -2.39
CA PRO A 456 -17.05 -2.39 -1.29
C PRO A 456 -18.38 -3.13 -1.25
N GLU A 457 -19.47 -2.44 -1.54
CA GLU A 457 -20.83 -2.93 -1.42
C GLU A 457 -21.17 -3.99 -2.48
N TYR A 458 -20.87 -3.75 -3.77
CA TYR A 458 -21.12 -4.79 -4.77
C TYR A 458 -20.13 -5.95 -4.67
N ILE A 459 -18.90 -5.73 -4.20
CA ILE A 459 -17.94 -6.80 -3.95
C ILE A 459 -18.45 -7.72 -2.82
N GLU A 460 -19.02 -7.13 -1.77
CA GLU A 460 -19.65 -7.89 -0.70
C GLU A 460 -20.88 -8.68 -1.17
N LEU A 461 -21.70 -8.10 -2.05
CA LEU A 461 -22.79 -8.84 -2.70
C LEU A 461 -22.26 -10.01 -3.53
N CYS A 462 -21.15 -9.84 -4.25
CA CYS A 462 -20.50 -10.93 -4.99
C CYS A 462 -19.95 -12.02 -4.05
N ARG A 463 -19.37 -11.65 -2.91
CA ARG A 463 -18.94 -12.59 -1.86
C ARG A 463 -20.09 -13.47 -1.39
N LYS A 464 -21.27 -12.87 -1.24
CA LYS A 464 -22.51 -13.54 -0.83
C LYS A 464 -23.22 -14.28 -1.98
N GLY A 465 -22.65 -14.34 -3.18
CA GLY A 465 -23.27 -14.94 -4.37
C GLY A 465 -24.50 -14.20 -4.89
N ALA A 466 -24.74 -12.97 -4.43
CA ALA A 466 -25.90 -12.15 -4.76
C ALA A 466 -25.68 -11.33 -6.05
N TYR A 467 -25.23 -11.97 -7.13
CA TYR A 467 -24.79 -11.31 -8.37
C TYR A 467 -25.85 -10.43 -9.03
N PHE A 468 -27.13 -10.84 -8.98
CA PHE A 468 -28.23 -10.01 -9.47
C PHE A 468 -28.30 -8.66 -8.74
N SER A 469 -28.26 -8.64 -7.41
CA SER A 469 -28.26 -7.37 -6.66
C SER A 469 -26.94 -6.61 -6.77
N ALA A 470 -25.82 -7.32 -6.95
CA ALA A 470 -24.54 -6.66 -7.24
C ALA A 470 -24.64 -5.88 -8.55
N LEU A 471 -25.16 -6.50 -9.61
CA LEU A 471 -25.34 -5.86 -10.90
C LEU A 471 -26.36 -4.72 -10.83
N GLU A 472 -27.49 -4.92 -10.15
CA GLU A 472 -28.48 -3.87 -9.92
C GLU A 472 -27.84 -2.62 -9.28
N LEU A 473 -27.11 -2.81 -8.18
CA LEU A 473 -26.37 -1.73 -7.52
C LEU A 473 -25.30 -1.12 -8.44
N ILE A 474 -24.60 -1.92 -9.25
CA ILE A 474 -23.63 -1.41 -10.24
C ILE A 474 -24.33 -0.45 -11.21
N THR A 475 -25.49 -0.86 -11.76
CA THR A 475 -26.24 -0.10 -12.76
C THR A 475 -26.89 1.18 -12.25
N GLU A 476 -26.89 1.42 -10.94
CA GLU A 476 -27.34 2.71 -10.39
C GLU A 476 -26.46 3.88 -10.84
N LYS A 477 -25.15 3.62 -10.97
CA LYS A 477 -24.11 4.59 -11.37
C LYS A 477 -23.40 4.23 -12.67
N ASN A 478 -23.54 3.00 -13.14
CA ASN A 478 -22.78 2.49 -14.28
C ASN A 478 -23.66 1.68 -15.23
N PRO A 479 -24.15 2.31 -16.30
CA PRO A 479 -25.03 1.65 -17.27
C PRO A 479 -24.30 0.74 -18.24
N LEU A 480 -22.96 0.68 -18.19
CA LEU A 480 -22.12 -0.09 -19.09
C LEU A 480 -21.24 -1.11 -18.32
N PRO A 481 -21.85 -2.00 -17.51
CA PRO A 481 -21.11 -2.92 -16.66
C PRO A 481 -20.26 -3.92 -17.46
N PHE A 482 -20.64 -4.30 -18.68
CA PHE A 482 -19.83 -5.23 -19.49
C PHE A 482 -18.62 -4.53 -20.10
N ILE A 483 -18.77 -3.35 -20.70
CA ILE A 483 -17.65 -2.55 -21.22
C ILE A 483 -16.68 -2.21 -20.08
N THR A 484 -17.19 -1.66 -18.97
CA THR A 484 -16.35 -1.25 -17.84
C THR A 484 -15.84 -2.41 -16.97
N GLY A 485 -16.43 -3.60 -17.09
CA GLY A 485 -15.92 -4.85 -16.51
C GLY A 485 -14.81 -5.48 -17.36
N THR A 486 -14.69 -5.08 -18.63
CA THR A 486 -13.71 -5.65 -19.56
C THR A 486 -12.51 -4.73 -19.75
N ILE A 487 -12.73 -3.45 -20.09
CA ILE A 487 -11.66 -2.55 -20.58
C ILE A 487 -11.47 -1.28 -19.75
N CYS A 488 -12.08 -1.17 -18.56
CA CYS A 488 -11.89 0.00 -17.72
C CYS A 488 -10.42 0.15 -17.28
N ALA A 489 -9.91 1.38 -17.29
CA ALA A 489 -8.59 1.75 -16.76
C ALA A 489 -8.47 1.59 -15.23
N HIS A 490 -9.57 1.26 -14.54
CA HIS A 490 -9.60 0.77 -13.17
C HIS A 490 -8.76 1.58 -12.15
N ARG A 491 -8.75 2.91 -12.26
CA ARG A 491 -8.10 3.83 -11.30
C ARG A 491 -8.54 3.60 -9.84
N CYS A 492 -9.70 2.97 -9.62
CA CYS A 492 -10.11 2.51 -8.29
C CYS A 492 -9.15 1.47 -7.66
N GLN A 493 -8.54 0.59 -8.46
CA GLN A 493 -7.58 -0.40 -7.98
C GLN A 493 -6.26 0.23 -7.53
N THR A 494 -5.82 1.34 -8.15
CA THR A 494 -4.61 2.05 -7.73
C THR A 494 -4.77 2.71 -6.36
N LYS A 495 -6.01 3.05 -5.98
CA LYS A 495 -6.38 3.58 -4.66
C LYS A 495 -6.67 2.49 -3.62
N CYS A 496 -6.68 1.22 -4.01
CA CYS A 496 -6.99 0.13 -3.09
C CYS A 496 -5.93 0.06 -1.97
N THR A 497 -6.35 0.14 -0.70
CA THR A 497 -5.45 0.01 0.46
C THR A 497 -4.69 -1.32 0.46
N ARG A 498 -5.21 -2.33 -0.23
CA ARG A 498 -4.59 -3.66 -0.35
C ARG A 498 -3.30 -3.68 -1.15
N ASN A 499 -3.01 -2.64 -1.95
CA ASN A 499 -1.69 -2.47 -2.58
C ASN A 499 -0.53 -2.31 -1.57
N TYR A 500 -0.84 -2.04 -0.30
CA TYR A 500 0.15 -2.02 0.78
C TYR A 500 0.28 -3.37 1.51
N TYR A 501 -0.57 -4.34 1.16
CA TYR A 501 -0.48 -5.72 1.63
C TYR A 501 0.29 -6.55 0.62
N ASP A 502 -0.28 -6.71 -0.56
CA ASP A 502 0.22 -7.51 -1.66
C ASP A 502 -0.22 -6.84 -2.98
N GLU A 503 -1.39 -7.21 -3.49
CA GLU A 503 -1.99 -6.79 -4.74
C GLU A 503 -3.38 -6.18 -4.52
N SER A 504 -3.77 -5.27 -5.42
CA SER A 504 -5.12 -4.71 -5.42
C SER A 504 -6.19 -5.80 -5.53
N VAL A 505 -7.35 -5.53 -4.95
CA VAL A 505 -8.55 -6.32 -5.25
C VAL A 505 -8.86 -6.20 -6.74
N GLN A 506 -9.22 -7.29 -7.42
CA GLN A 506 -9.57 -7.32 -8.84
C GLN A 506 -10.98 -6.77 -9.08
N ILE A 507 -11.13 -5.47 -8.83
CA ILE A 507 -12.38 -4.70 -8.86
C ILE A 507 -13.02 -4.79 -10.26
N ARG A 508 -12.22 -4.62 -11.32
CA ARG A 508 -12.70 -4.71 -12.71
C ARG A 508 -13.26 -6.10 -13.02
N ALA A 509 -12.50 -7.14 -12.71
CA ALA A 509 -12.91 -8.52 -12.95
C ALA A 509 -14.16 -8.91 -12.14
N THR A 510 -14.22 -8.50 -10.87
CA THR A 510 -15.40 -8.76 -10.02
C THR A 510 -16.67 -8.12 -10.57
N LYS A 511 -16.55 -6.91 -11.14
CA LYS A 511 -17.68 -6.26 -11.83
C LYS A 511 -18.15 -7.05 -13.04
N LEU A 512 -17.22 -7.58 -13.85
CA LEU A 512 -17.58 -8.42 -15.00
C LEU A 512 -18.30 -9.70 -14.55
N VAL A 513 -17.82 -10.36 -13.50
CA VAL A 513 -18.49 -11.53 -12.91
C VAL A 513 -19.91 -11.18 -12.45
N ALA A 514 -20.10 -10.05 -11.77
CA ALA A 514 -21.43 -9.57 -11.38
C ALA A 514 -22.33 -9.32 -12.59
N ALA A 515 -21.79 -8.71 -13.64
CA ALA A 515 -22.50 -8.46 -14.89
C ALA A 515 -22.94 -9.77 -15.56
N GLU A 516 -22.01 -10.70 -15.75
CA GLU A 516 -22.29 -11.98 -16.42
C GLU A 516 -23.31 -12.82 -15.67
N GLN A 517 -23.17 -12.96 -14.36
CA GLN A 517 -24.05 -13.82 -13.56
C GLN A 517 -25.37 -13.14 -13.17
N GLY A 518 -25.42 -11.81 -13.13
CA GLY A 518 -26.63 -11.04 -12.78
C GLY A 518 -27.52 -10.65 -13.96
N TYR A 519 -27.01 -10.71 -15.20
CA TYR A 519 -27.64 -10.09 -16.37
C TYR A 519 -29.04 -10.61 -16.67
N ASP A 520 -29.22 -11.93 -16.74
CA ASP A 520 -30.51 -12.53 -17.13
C ASP A 520 -31.64 -12.17 -16.16
N ALA A 521 -31.33 -12.07 -14.87
CA ALA A 521 -32.28 -11.65 -13.86
C ALA A 521 -32.60 -10.15 -13.99
N LEU A 522 -31.57 -9.31 -14.20
CA LEU A 522 -31.75 -7.87 -14.35
C LEU A 522 -32.56 -7.52 -15.59
N ILE A 523 -32.23 -8.07 -16.76
CA ILE A 523 -32.91 -7.74 -18.01
C ILE A 523 -34.39 -8.15 -18.00
N ARG A 524 -34.75 -9.21 -17.26
CA ARG A 524 -36.14 -9.64 -17.04
C ARG A 524 -36.89 -8.68 -16.11
N LYS A 525 -36.21 -8.15 -15.08
CA LYS A 525 -36.80 -7.18 -14.14
C LYS A 525 -37.03 -5.81 -14.78
N LEU A 526 -36.10 -5.34 -15.61
CA LEU A 526 -36.17 -4.00 -16.19
C LEU A 526 -37.38 -3.84 -17.12
N THR A 527 -38.19 -2.84 -16.82
CA THR A 527 -39.34 -2.39 -17.60
C THR A 527 -39.15 -0.93 -18.05
N LYS A 528 -39.91 -0.52 -19.06
CA LYS A 528 -39.89 0.87 -19.53
C LYS A 528 -40.38 1.79 -18.40
N PRO A 529 -39.62 2.82 -18.01
CA PRO A 529 -40.04 3.80 -17.01
C PRO A 529 -41.33 4.52 -17.41
N ALA A 530 -42.12 4.93 -16.42
CA ALA A 530 -43.29 5.78 -16.66
C ALA A 530 -42.84 7.15 -17.19
N PRO A 531 -43.64 7.82 -18.06
CA PRO A 531 -43.30 9.15 -18.54
C PRO A 531 -43.10 10.14 -17.40
N ALA A 532 -42.04 10.94 -17.49
CA ALA A 532 -41.77 12.00 -16.53
C ALA A 532 -42.78 13.15 -16.67
N ASP A 533 -43.13 13.80 -15.55
CA ASP A 533 -43.95 15.02 -15.54
C ASP A 533 -43.10 16.24 -15.94
N THR A 534 -42.68 16.28 -17.20
CA THR A 534 -41.86 17.36 -17.76
C THR A 534 -42.08 17.47 -19.26
N ASN A 535 -41.91 18.68 -19.77
CA ASN A 535 -41.85 18.95 -21.22
C ASN A 535 -40.45 18.72 -21.80
N ALA A 536 -39.52 18.16 -21.01
CA ALA A 536 -38.17 17.86 -21.47
C ALA A 536 -38.19 16.79 -22.57
N ARG A 537 -37.45 17.04 -23.66
CA ARG A 537 -37.21 16.08 -24.74
C ARG A 537 -35.75 16.16 -25.15
N VAL A 538 -35.06 15.02 -25.16
CA VAL A 538 -33.60 14.98 -25.24
C VAL A 538 -33.12 14.36 -26.55
N ALA A 539 -32.23 15.06 -27.23
CA ALA A 539 -31.45 14.52 -28.34
C ALA A 539 -30.02 14.25 -27.87
N ILE A 540 -29.54 13.03 -28.05
CA ILE A 540 -28.15 12.65 -27.79
C ILE A 540 -27.46 12.40 -29.13
N ILE A 541 -26.36 13.09 -29.37
CA ILE A 541 -25.62 13.03 -30.64
C ILE A 541 -24.36 12.19 -30.40
N GLY A 542 -24.34 11.00 -30.98
CA GLY A 542 -23.28 10.00 -30.80
C GLY A 542 -23.74 8.84 -29.91
N GLY A 543 -23.62 7.63 -30.45
CA GLY A 543 -23.97 6.36 -29.82
C GLY A 543 -22.79 5.64 -29.16
N GLY A 544 -21.73 6.35 -28.79
CA GLY A 544 -20.61 5.81 -28.02
C GLY A 544 -20.95 5.60 -26.53
N PRO A 545 -19.99 5.13 -25.71
CA PRO A 545 -20.22 4.86 -24.28
C PRO A 545 -20.85 6.04 -23.52
N THR A 546 -20.35 7.26 -23.72
CA THR A 546 -20.91 8.47 -23.11
C THR A 546 -22.38 8.70 -23.50
N GLY A 547 -22.72 8.55 -24.79
CA GLY A 547 -24.08 8.74 -25.29
C GLY A 547 -25.03 7.65 -24.79
N MET A 548 -24.60 6.38 -24.81
CA MET A 548 -25.37 5.26 -24.27
C MET A 548 -25.64 5.44 -22.77
N ALA A 549 -24.64 5.90 -22.01
CA ALA A 549 -24.80 6.15 -20.58
C ALA A 549 -25.78 7.30 -20.29
N ALA A 550 -25.66 8.41 -21.03
CA ALA A 550 -26.59 9.54 -20.90
C ALA A 550 -28.02 9.13 -21.24
N ALA A 551 -28.18 8.32 -22.30
CA ALA A 551 -29.48 7.81 -22.71
C ALA A 551 -30.10 6.90 -21.65
N TYR A 552 -29.30 6.04 -21.02
CA TYR A 552 -29.76 5.22 -19.91
C TYR A 552 -30.22 6.07 -18.73
N PHE A 553 -29.41 7.03 -18.27
CA PHE A 553 -29.74 7.82 -17.08
C PHE A 553 -30.96 8.72 -17.29
N VAL A 554 -31.05 9.40 -18.43
CA VAL A 554 -32.19 10.27 -18.75
C VAL A 554 -33.44 9.43 -19.05
N GLY A 555 -33.30 8.32 -19.78
CA GLY A 555 -34.40 7.40 -20.03
C GLY A 555 -34.95 6.78 -18.75
N ARG A 556 -34.08 6.44 -17.78
CA ARG A 556 -34.47 5.93 -16.45
C ARG A 556 -35.41 6.88 -15.72
N ALA A 557 -35.24 8.19 -15.92
CA ALA A 557 -36.10 9.20 -15.34
C ALA A 557 -37.46 9.34 -16.05
N GLY A 558 -37.72 8.60 -17.14
CA GLY A 558 -38.99 8.66 -17.89
C GLY A 558 -39.03 9.73 -18.98
N ILE A 559 -37.91 10.39 -19.26
CA ILE A 559 -37.83 11.49 -20.22
C ILE A 559 -37.65 10.93 -21.64
N PRO A 560 -38.38 11.42 -22.66
CA PRO A 560 -38.18 10.98 -24.03
C PRO A 560 -36.77 11.30 -24.55
N VAL A 561 -36.01 10.26 -24.91
CA VAL A 561 -34.65 10.37 -25.44
C VAL A 561 -34.55 9.75 -26.84
N THR A 562 -33.91 10.48 -27.74
CA THR A 562 -33.51 9.99 -29.06
C THR A 562 -31.99 10.04 -29.20
N VAL A 563 -31.36 8.91 -29.51
CA VAL A 563 -29.92 8.82 -29.84
C VAL A 563 -29.77 8.85 -31.36
N PHE A 564 -28.99 9.81 -31.87
CA PHE A 564 -28.58 9.91 -33.26
C PHE A 564 -27.16 9.37 -33.41
N GLU A 565 -27.00 8.25 -34.11
CA GLU A 565 -25.71 7.61 -34.39
C GLU A 565 -25.48 7.55 -35.90
N ARG A 566 -24.34 8.08 -36.33
CA ARG A 566 -23.95 8.13 -37.75
C ARG A 566 -23.64 6.75 -38.34
N SER A 567 -23.20 5.82 -37.49
CA SER A 567 -22.80 4.46 -37.85
C SER A 567 -24.01 3.51 -37.82
N ASP A 568 -23.81 2.30 -38.32
CA ASP A 568 -24.81 1.25 -38.36
C ASP A 568 -25.05 0.55 -37.01
N ARG A 569 -24.19 0.79 -36.00
CA ARG A 569 -24.28 0.19 -34.65
C ARG A 569 -23.78 1.15 -33.56
N LEU A 570 -24.31 0.99 -32.35
CA LEU A 570 -23.87 1.70 -31.14
C LEU A 570 -22.53 1.17 -30.60
N GLY A 571 -21.94 1.85 -29.63
CA GLY A 571 -20.70 1.46 -28.95
C GLY A 571 -19.47 2.30 -29.32
N GLY A 572 -19.57 3.19 -30.31
CA GLY A 572 -18.51 4.15 -30.66
C GLY A 572 -17.14 3.49 -30.89
N ILE A 573 -16.05 4.11 -30.38
CA ILE A 573 -14.68 3.56 -30.47
C ILE A 573 -14.58 2.11 -29.95
N VAL A 574 -15.31 1.78 -28.88
CA VAL A 574 -15.26 0.44 -28.27
C VAL A 574 -15.73 -0.63 -29.26
N ARG A 575 -16.77 -0.36 -30.05
CA ARG A 575 -17.21 -1.28 -31.11
C ARG A 575 -16.42 -1.12 -32.39
N GLN A 576 -16.15 0.10 -32.82
CA GLN A 576 -15.67 0.37 -34.18
C GLN A 576 -14.15 0.22 -34.33
N VAL A 577 -13.39 0.27 -33.23
CA VAL A 577 -11.92 0.33 -33.27
C VAL A 577 -11.28 -0.76 -32.41
N ILE A 578 -11.76 -0.96 -31.18
CA ILE A 578 -11.13 -1.91 -30.24
C ILE A 578 -11.30 -3.34 -30.77
N PRO A 579 -10.23 -4.16 -30.85
CA PRO A 579 -10.29 -5.52 -31.38
C PRO A 579 -11.26 -6.44 -30.61
N ALA A 580 -11.89 -7.37 -31.33
CA ALA A 580 -12.92 -8.27 -30.77
C ALA A 580 -12.38 -9.25 -29.71
N TRP A 581 -11.09 -9.62 -29.76
CA TRP A 581 -10.45 -10.44 -28.73
C TRP A 581 -10.26 -9.70 -27.39
N ARG A 582 -10.30 -8.36 -27.43
CA ARG A 582 -10.22 -7.51 -26.23
C ARG A 582 -11.59 -7.27 -25.61
N ILE A 583 -12.60 -7.02 -26.45
CA ILE A 583 -14.00 -6.95 -26.03
C ILE A 583 -14.91 -7.46 -27.16
N PRO A 584 -15.72 -8.50 -26.92
CA PRO A 584 -16.61 -9.03 -27.94
C PRO A 584 -17.83 -8.12 -28.11
N ASP A 585 -18.34 -8.05 -29.34
CA ASP A 585 -19.55 -7.30 -29.70
C ASP A 585 -20.76 -7.66 -28.82
N ALA A 586 -20.89 -8.94 -28.45
CA ALA A 586 -21.96 -9.43 -27.58
C ALA A 586 -21.96 -8.77 -26.19
N SER A 587 -20.80 -8.40 -25.65
CA SER A 587 -20.71 -7.66 -24.38
C SER A 587 -21.26 -6.23 -24.53
N ILE A 588 -20.98 -5.59 -25.66
CA ILE A 588 -21.49 -4.25 -25.97
C ILE A 588 -23.01 -4.31 -26.22
N ASP A 589 -23.50 -5.37 -26.89
CA ASP A 589 -24.93 -5.59 -27.13
C ASP A 589 -25.72 -5.74 -25.81
N LYS A 590 -25.12 -6.36 -24.77
CA LYS A 590 -25.75 -6.47 -23.44
C LYS A 590 -25.89 -5.11 -22.76
N ASP A 591 -24.87 -4.26 -22.81
CA ASP A 591 -24.93 -2.89 -22.27
C ASP A 591 -25.97 -2.04 -23.04
N GLU A 592 -26.03 -2.19 -24.37
CA GLU A 592 -27.06 -1.57 -25.21
C GLU A 592 -28.48 -2.02 -24.81
N ALA A 593 -28.68 -3.31 -24.52
CA ALA A 593 -29.97 -3.83 -24.12
C ALA A 593 -30.47 -3.21 -22.81
N LEU A 594 -29.59 -2.96 -21.84
CA LEU A 594 -29.92 -2.24 -20.60
C LEU A 594 -30.45 -0.83 -20.89
N MET A 595 -29.79 -0.08 -21.76
CA MET A 595 -30.24 1.24 -22.22
C MET A 595 -31.58 1.18 -22.94
N ARG A 596 -31.78 0.21 -23.84
CA ARG A 596 -33.06 0.08 -24.58
C ARG A 596 -34.25 -0.20 -23.67
N LYS A 597 -34.04 -0.90 -22.55
CA LYS A 597 -35.09 -1.10 -21.54
C LYS A 597 -35.60 0.21 -20.93
N MET A 598 -34.81 1.28 -20.96
CA MET A 598 -35.23 2.61 -20.51
C MET A 598 -36.13 3.36 -21.50
N GLY A 599 -36.50 2.72 -22.64
CA GLY A 599 -37.43 3.31 -23.60
C GLY A 599 -36.79 4.29 -24.60
N VAL A 600 -35.47 4.24 -24.74
CA VAL A 600 -34.67 5.10 -25.63
C VAL A 600 -34.93 4.77 -27.10
N GLU A 601 -35.21 5.79 -27.92
CA GLU A 601 -35.25 5.68 -29.37
C GLU A 601 -33.83 5.78 -29.94
N VAL A 602 -33.46 4.90 -30.87
CA VAL A 602 -32.13 4.87 -31.49
C VAL A 602 -32.27 4.99 -33.00
N LYS A 603 -31.63 6.01 -33.58
CA LYS A 603 -31.54 6.24 -35.02
C LYS A 603 -30.11 5.98 -35.49
N LEU A 604 -29.92 4.81 -36.08
CA LEU A 604 -28.65 4.37 -36.69
C LEU A 604 -28.54 4.90 -38.12
N ASN A 605 -27.33 4.91 -38.68
CA ASN A 605 -27.04 5.46 -40.01
C ASN A 605 -27.58 6.88 -40.21
N THR A 606 -27.67 7.65 -39.12
CA THR A 606 -28.34 8.94 -39.09
C THR A 606 -27.41 9.97 -38.47
N PRO A 607 -26.69 10.76 -39.28
CA PRO A 607 -26.02 11.97 -38.81
C PRO A 607 -27.04 12.89 -38.12
N ALA A 608 -26.63 13.55 -37.04
CA ALA A 608 -27.54 14.44 -36.32
C ALA A 608 -27.88 15.69 -37.13
N PRO A 609 -29.15 16.16 -37.09
CA PRO A 609 -29.52 17.48 -37.59
C PRO A 609 -28.78 18.60 -36.83
N SER A 610 -28.84 19.83 -37.34
CA SER A 610 -28.27 20.98 -36.64
C SER A 610 -28.98 21.23 -35.30
N VAL A 611 -28.31 21.92 -34.37
CA VAL A 611 -28.90 22.35 -33.09
C VAL A 611 -30.20 23.13 -33.32
N ALA A 612 -30.24 23.99 -34.33
CA ALA A 612 -31.43 24.77 -34.68
C ALA A 612 -32.59 23.84 -35.13
N ASP A 613 -32.30 22.86 -35.99
CA ASP A 613 -33.31 21.91 -36.48
C ASP A 613 -33.83 21.00 -35.37
N LEU A 614 -32.95 20.54 -34.47
CA LEU A 614 -33.35 19.75 -33.31
C LEU A 614 -34.27 20.57 -32.38
N LYS A 615 -33.94 21.85 -32.12
CA LYS A 615 -34.82 22.74 -31.36
C LYS A 615 -36.16 22.95 -32.06
N ALA A 616 -36.16 23.13 -33.38
CA ALA A 616 -37.39 23.24 -34.17
C ALA A 616 -38.25 21.96 -34.13
N GLN A 617 -37.63 20.79 -34.00
CA GLN A 617 -38.31 19.50 -33.77
C GLN A 617 -38.82 19.31 -32.33
N GLY A 618 -38.63 20.30 -31.45
CA GLY A 618 -39.09 20.29 -30.07
C GLY A 618 -38.16 19.61 -29.07
N TYR A 619 -36.90 19.34 -29.43
CA TYR A 619 -35.90 18.91 -28.45
C TYR A 619 -35.49 20.11 -27.60
N THR A 620 -35.68 20.00 -26.28
CA THR A 620 -35.36 21.06 -25.32
C THR A 620 -33.93 20.94 -24.81
N HIS A 621 -33.37 19.73 -24.79
CA HIS A 621 -31.99 19.48 -24.38
C HIS A 621 -31.25 18.66 -25.43
N ILE A 622 -30.00 19.03 -25.71
CA ILE A 622 -29.15 18.39 -26.70
C ILE A 622 -27.80 18.08 -26.06
N PHE A 623 -27.35 16.84 -26.14
CA PHE A 623 -26.08 16.39 -25.58
C PHE A 623 -25.17 15.83 -26.66
N PHE A 624 -24.03 16.48 -26.89
CA PHE A 624 -23.00 16.02 -27.82
C PHE A 624 -22.06 15.03 -27.12
N ALA A 625 -22.11 13.78 -27.57
CA ALA A 625 -21.27 12.66 -27.13
C ALA A 625 -20.52 12.04 -28.33
N VAL A 626 -20.02 12.89 -29.23
CA VAL A 626 -19.46 12.50 -30.52
C VAL A 626 -18.04 11.95 -30.47
N GLY A 627 -17.32 12.16 -29.36
CA GLY A 627 -15.94 11.69 -29.16
C GLY A 627 -14.87 12.51 -29.90
N ALA A 628 -13.62 12.05 -29.85
CA ALA A 628 -12.46 12.68 -30.48
C ALA A 628 -11.94 11.80 -31.65
N TRP A 629 -12.47 11.99 -32.85
CA TRP A 629 -12.16 11.14 -34.02
C TRP A 629 -11.05 11.69 -34.94
N LYS A 630 -10.62 12.94 -34.75
CA LYS A 630 -9.63 13.57 -35.63
C LYS A 630 -8.24 13.02 -35.33
N ALA A 631 -7.60 12.35 -36.29
CA ALA A 631 -6.31 11.72 -36.07
C ALA A 631 -5.20 12.74 -35.75
N GLY A 632 -4.29 12.37 -34.86
CA GLY A 632 -3.02 13.08 -34.68
C GLY A 632 -2.12 12.92 -35.91
N LYS A 633 -1.38 13.97 -36.23
CA LYS A 633 -0.49 13.99 -37.39
C LYS A 633 0.93 13.57 -36.98
N LEU A 634 1.46 12.53 -37.63
CA LEU A 634 2.89 12.22 -37.66
C LEU A 634 3.39 12.62 -39.05
N ASP A 635 4.20 13.67 -39.12
CA ASP A 635 4.58 14.31 -40.39
C ASP A 635 5.96 13.80 -40.84
N ILE A 636 5.99 12.56 -41.34
CA ILE A 636 7.18 11.94 -41.91
C ILE A 636 6.89 11.43 -43.32
N PRO A 637 7.86 11.44 -44.25
CA PRO A 637 7.71 10.78 -45.54
C PRO A 637 7.52 9.26 -45.40
N GLY A 638 6.76 8.65 -46.31
CA GLY A 638 6.62 7.19 -46.43
C GLY A 638 5.19 6.66 -46.24
N ASN A 639 5.06 5.33 -46.06
CA ASN A 639 3.79 4.65 -45.86
C ASN A 639 3.29 4.79 -44.41
N VAL A 640 2.68 5.93 -44.10
CA VAL A 640 2.16 6.25 -42.75
C VAL A 640 0.64 6.20 -42.74
N VAL A 641 0.06 5.37 -41.87
CA VAL A 641 -1.39 5.23 -41.69
C VAL A 641 -1.82 5.64 -40.27
N PRO A 642 -2.97 6.31 -40.10
CA PRO A 642 -3.48 6.67 -38.78
C PRO A 642 -4.07 5.44 -38.06
N VAL A 643 -3.74 5.29 -36.76
CA VAL A 643 -4.07 4.08 -35.99
C VAL A 643 -5.57 3.73 -35.94
N ILE A 644 -6.45 4.73 -35.75
CA ILE A 644 -7.90 4.50 -35.64
C ILE A 644 -8.47 3.96 -36.95
N GLY A 645 -8.08 4.56 -38.08
CA GLY A 645 -8.51 4.11 -39.40
C GLY A 645 -8.01 2.71 -39.71
N TRP A 646 -6.73 2.46 -39.45
CA TRP A 646 -6.11 1.15 -39.68
C TRP A 646 -6.74 0.03 -38.83
N LEU A 647 -6.95 0.27 -37.52
CA LEU A 647 -7.62 -0.70 -36.63
C LEU A 647 -9.06 -0.97 -37.06
N LYS A 648 -9.79 0.07 -37.50
CA LYS A 648 -11.16 -0.07 -38.01
C LYS A 648 -11.19 -0.91 -39.29
N ASP A 649 -10.30 -0.66 -40.23
CA ASP A 649 -10.21 -1.41 -41.49
C ASP A 649 -9.81 -2.87 -41.24
N LEU A 650 -8.83 -3.10 -40.37
CA LEU A 650 -8.44 -4.44 -39.93
C LEU A 650 -9.61 -5.19 -39.27
N LYS A 651 -10.33 -4.53 -38.35
CA LYS A 651 -11.50 -5.12 -37.68
C LYS A 651 -12.64 -5.43 -38.65
N ALA A 652 -12.80 -4.62 -39.70
CA ALA A 652 -13.76 -4.86 -40.78
C ALA A 652 -13.33 -5.96 -41.77
N GLY A 653 -12.17 -6.58 -41.57
CA GLY A 653 -11.65 -7.63 -42.44
C GLY A 653 -11.16 -7.12 -43.80
N LYS A 654 -10.86 -5.83 -43.91
CA LYS A 654 -10.27 -5.27 -45.13
C LYS A 654 -8.80 -5.68 -45.23
N ASP A 655 -8.32 -5.79 -46.45
CA ASP A 655 -6.91 -6.00 -46.71
C ASP A 655 -6.12 -4.76 -46.29
N VAL A 656 -5.19 -4.94 -45.35
CA VAL A 656 -4.31 -3.89 -44.84
C VAL A 656 -2.88 -4.33 -45.07
N SER A 657 -2.00 -3.39 -45.45
CA SER A 657 -0.59 -3.69 -45.70
C SER A 657 0.09 -4.18 -44.42
N LEU A 658 0.38 -5.48 -44.37
CA LEU A 658 1.15 -6.17 -43.34
C LEU A 658 2.55 -6.50 -43.86
N GLY A 659 3.47 -6.81 -42.95
CA GLY A 659 4.89 -6.99 -43.23
C GLY A 659 5.67 -6.76 -41.93
N HIS A 660 6.70 -5.95 -41.97
CA HIS A 660 7.30 -5.36 -40.78
C HIS A 660 6.54 -4.08 -40.40
N VAL A 661 5.83 -4.10 -39.27
CA VAL A 661 4.99 -2.98 -38.83
C VAL A 661 5.71 -2.20 -37.73
N ALA A 662 5.79 -0.88 -37.88
CA ALA A 662 6.25 0.02 -36.82
C ALA A 662 5.08 0.84 -36.26
N VAL A 663 4.84 0.77 -34.95
CA VAL A 663 3.81 1.58 -34.28
C VAL A 663 4.47 2.74 -33.55
N VAL A 664 4.20 3.97 -33.99
CA VAL A 664 4.78 5.18 -33.40
C VAL A 664 3.82 5.73 -32.34
N GLY A 665 4.18 5.55 -31.07
CA GLY A 665 3.34 5.95 -29.94
C GLY A 665 3.71 5.20 -28.66
N GLY A 666 2.98 5.46 -27.58
CA GLY A 666 3.18 4.73 -26.31
C GLY A 666 1.96 4.70 -25.40
N GLY A 667 0.78 5.06 -25.91
CA GLY A 667 -0.50 4.96 -25.18
C GLY A 667 -1.19 3.61 -25.41
N ASN A 668 -2.34 3.39 -24.77
CA ASN A 668 -3.10 2.14 -24.89
C ASN A 668 -3.46 1.79 -26.35
N THR A 669 -3.87 2.77 -27.15
CA THR A 669 -4.14 2.58 -28.59
C THR A 669 -2.92 2.06 -29.37
N ALA A 670 -1.72 2.49 -28.99
CA ALA A 670 -0.47 2.01 -29.61
C ALA A 670 -0.20 0.54 -29.24
N MET A 671 -0.46 0.15 -27.98
CA MET A 671 -0.34 -1.24 -27.54
C MET A 671 -1.32 -2.14 -28.28
N ASP A 672 -2.58 -1.71 -28.43
CA ASP A 672 -3.60 -2.43 -29.18
C ASP A 672 -3.21 -2.63 -30.65
N ALA A 673 -2.73 -1.58 -31.30
CA ALA A 673 -2.30 -1.65 -32.70
C ALA A 673 -1.11 -2.61 -32.89
N ALA A 674 -0.12 -2.56 -32.00
CA ALA A 674 1.05 -3.42 -32.08
C ALA A 674 0.68 -4.90 -31.93
N ARG A 675 -0.18 -5.21 -30.95
CA ARG A 675 -0.70 -6.57 -30.71
C ARG A 675 -1.61 -7.04 -31.84
N ALA A 676 -2.47 -6.17 -32.35
CA ALA A 676 -3.36 -6.47 -33.47
C ALA A 676 -2.56 -6.79 -34.74
N ALA A 677 -1.46 -6.08 -35.01
CA ALA A 677 -0.59 -6.36 -36.16
C ALA A 677 0.00 -7.79 -36.11
N LEU A 678 0.53 -8.22 -34.97
CA LEU A 678 1.05 -9.59 -34.81
C LEU A 678 -0.05 -10.63 -34.97
N ARG A 679 -1.21 -10.41 -34.34
CA ARG A 679 -2.36 -11.33 -34.44
C ARG A 679 -2.95 -11.40 -35.84
N ALA A 680 -2.78 -10.36 -36.65
CA ALA A 680 -3.17 -10.32 -38.06
C ALA A 680 -2.14 -10.98 -39.00
N GLY A 681 -0.97 -11.41 -38.48
CA GLY A 681 0.05 -12.11 -39.27
C GLY A 681 1.21 -11.23 -39.76
N ALA A 682 1.45 -10.05 -39.15
CA ALA A 682 2.66 -9.27 -39.44
C ALA A 682 3.93 -10.08 -39.11
N ALA A 683 4.97 -9.93 -39.94
CA ALA A 683 6.27 -10.58 -39.74
C ALA A 683 6.99 -10.08 -38.48
N SER A 684 6.82 -8.79 -38.16
CA SER A 684 7.20 -8.21 -36.88
C SER A 684 6.32 -7.00 -36.54
N SER A 685 6.21 -6.70 -35.26
CA SER A 685 5.62 -5.46 -34.77
C SER A 685 6.56 -4.80 -33.77
N THR A 686 6.99 -3.59 -34.09
CA THR A 686 7.93 -2.81 -33.29
C THR A 686 7.28 -1.51 -32.83
N LEU A 687 7.14 -1.33 -31.52
CA LEU A 687 6.69 -0.09 -30.92
C LEU A 687 7.87 0.88 -30.81
N VAL A 688 7.78 2.00 -31.52
CA VAL A 688 8.80 3.05 -31.62
C VAL A 688 8.45 4.19 -30.68
N TYR A 689 9.31 4.42 -29.68
CA TYR A 689 9.04 5.39 -28.63
C TYR A 689 10.23 6.27 -28.29
N ARG A 690 10.00 7.59 -28.24
CA ARG A 690 11.03 8.61 -27.98
C ARG A 690 11.56 8.67 -26.54
N ARG A 691 11.03 7.84 -25.64
CA ARG A 691 11.50 7.69 -24.24
C ARG A 691 11.60 6.19 -23.92
N THR A 692 11.77 5.86 -22.64
CA THR A 692 11.74 4.47 -22.15
C THR A 692 10.31 4.01 -21.80
N ARG A 693 10.13 2.70 -21.64
CA ARG A 693 8.90 2.00 -21.21
C ARG A 693 8.32 2.57 -19.92
N LYS A 694 9.20 2.97 -18.99
CA LYS A 694 8.86 3.66 -17.74
C LYS A 694 8.01 4.92 -17.95
N TYR A 695 8.18 5.62 -19.08
CA TYR A 695 7.49 6.87 -19.40
C TYR A 695 6.37 6.74 -20.44
N MET A 696 6.05 5.50 -20.86
CA MET A 696 4.95 5.23 -21.79
C MET A 696 3.59 5.53 -21.12
N PRO A 697 2.71 6.34 -21.74
CA PRO A 697 1.39 6.65 -21.19
C PRO A 697 0.43 5.47 -21.04
N ALA A 698 0.69 4.33 -21.68
CA ALA A 698 -0.16 3.15 -21.56
C ALA A 698 -0.33 2.73 -20.09
N ASP A 699 -1.30 1.89 -19.80
CA ASP A 699 -1.37 1.22 -18.49
C ASP A 699 -0.24 0.18 -18.37
N ALA A 700 0.10 -0.24 -17.14
CA ALA A 700 1.13 -1.27 -16.92
C ALA A 700 0.70 -2.62 -17.51
N GLU A 701 -0.55 -3.02 -17.25
CA GLU A 701 -1.17 -4.23 -17.80
C GLU A 701 -1.08 -4.28 -19.34
N GLU A 702 -1.35 -3.17 -20.03
CA GLU A 702 -1.30 -3.13 -21.49
C GLU A 702 0.11 -3.30 -22.05
N LEU A 703 1.11 -2.78 -21.32
CA LEU A 703 2.51 -2.97 -21.66
C LEU A 703 2.93 -4.44 -21.45
N GLU A 704 2.55 -5.04 -20.33
CA GLU A 704 2.83 -6.45 -20.02
C GLU A 704 2.21 -7.39 -21.06
N LEU A 705 0.95 -7.15 -21.45
CA LEU A 705 0.27 -7.93 -22.48
C LEU A 705 0.93 -7.76 -23.86
N ALA A 706 1.42 -6.57 -24.20
CA ALA A 706 2.15 -6.36 -25.44
C ALA A 706 3.49 -7.12 -25.46
N ILE A 707 4.22 -7.11 -24.33
CA ILE A 707 5.44 -7.91 -24.18
C ILE A 707 5.14 -9.41 -24.32
N ALA A 708 4.07 -9.89 -23.68
CA ALA A 708 3.66 -11.30 -23.74
C ALA A 708 3.23 -11.74 -25.14
N ASP A 709 2.60 -10.85 -25.93
CA ASP A 709 2.25 -11.09 -27.34
C ASP A 709 3.47 -11.04 -28.28
N GLY A 710 4.68 -10.70 -27.78
CA GLY A 710 5.92 -10.68 -28.56
C GLY A 710 6.21 -9.34 -29.27
N VAL A 711 5.55 -8.25 -28.88
CA VAL A 711 5.82 -6.92 -29.41
C VAL A 711 7.24 -6.49 -29.07
N GLN A 712 7.98 -6.04 -30.09
CA GLN A 712 9.32 -5.49 -29.92
C GLN A 712 9.22 -4.02 -29.51
N PHE A 713 10.15 -3.55 -28.67
CA PHE A 713 10.19 -2.15 -28.24
C PHE A 713 11.50 -1.52 -28.68
N LEU A 714 11.41 -0.47 -29.48
CA LEU A 714 12.53 0.39 -29.81
C LEU A 714 12.36 1.70 -29.04
N GLU A 715 13.06 1.78 -27.91
CA GLU A 715 13.05 2.92 -26.99
C GLU A 715 14.08 3.97 -27.41
N LEU A 716 13.92 5.19 -26.88
CA LEU A 716 14.83 6.30 -27.11
C LEU A 716 15.08 6.56 -28.59
N VAL A 717 14.02 6.56 -29.39
CA VAL A 717 14.08 6.88 -30.82
C VAL A 717 12.86 7.68 -31.27
N ALA A 718 13.01 8.57 -32.25
CA ALA A 718 11.89 9.19 -32.95
C ALA A 718 11.98 8.91 -34.46
N PRO A 719 10.86 8.62 -35.14
CA PRO A 719 10.88 8.35 -36.57
C PRO A 719 11.16 9.62 -37.38
N VAL A 720 11.86 9.47 -38.49
CA VAL A 720 12.25 10.55 -39.40
C VAL A 720 11.63 10.38 -40.79
N GLU A 721 11.77 9.18 -41.38
CA GLU A 721 11.19 8.83 -42.69
C GLU A 721 11.07 7.30 -42.83
N GLN A 722 10.10 6.83 -43.61
CA GLN A 722 10.01 5.44 -44.05
C GLN A 722 10.29 5.37 -45.56
N ARG A 723 11.25 4.53 -45.96
CA ARG A 723 11.68 4.32 -47.35
C ARG A 723 12.29 2.94 -47.53
N ASP A 724 12.21 2.37 -48.72
CA ASP A 724 12.87 1.12 -49.11
C ASP A 724 12.67 -0.06 -48.12
N GLY A 725 11.46 -0.20 -47.57
CA GLY A 725 11.12 -1.24 -46.59
C GLY A 725 11.79 -1.04 -45.23
N ARG A 726 12.22 0.19 -44.90
CA ARG A 726 12.88 0.54 -43.64
C ARG A 726 12.31 1.81 -43.02
N LEU A 727 12.28 1.85 -41.70
CA LEU A 727 12.01 3.07 -40.93
C LEU A 727 13.34 3.63 -40.41
N VAL A 728 13.66 4.85 -40.81
CA VAL A 728 14.79 5.63 -40.29
C VAL A 728 14.33 6.36 -39.04
N CYS A 729 15.03 6.14 -37.94
CA CYS A 729 14.80 6.80 -36.67
C CYS A 729 16.03 7.59 -36.23
N GLU A 730 15.82 8.71 -35.55
CA GLU A 730 16.85 9.43 -34.82
C GLU A 730 16.89 8.94 -33.37
N LYS A 731 18.08 8.62 -32.87
CA LYS A 731 18.29 8.24 -31.47
C LYS A 731 18.08 9.46 -30.57
N MET A 732 17.42 9.21 -29.46
CA MET A 732 17.09 10.17 -28.42
C MET A 732 17.89 9.88 -27.16
N ARG A 733 18.06 10.88 -26.31
CA ARG A 733 18.47 10.73 -24.92
C ARG A 733 17.45 11.39 -24.01
N LEU A 734 17.40 10.98 -22.74
CA LEU A 734 16.57 11.64 -21.74
C LEU A 734 17.33 12.85 -21.17
N GLY A 735 16.81 14.06 -21.41
CA GLY A 735 17.25 15.29 -20.76
C GLY A 735 16.60 15.48 -19.39
N GLU A 736 16.53 16.72 -18.93
CA GLU A 736 15.96 17.05 -17.61
C GLU A 736 14.45 16.73 -17.51
N PRO A 737 13.96 16.37 -16.31
CA PRO A 737 12.53 16.24 -16.04
C PRO A 737 11.79 17.57 -16.21
N ASP A 738 10.54 17.51 -16.65
CA ASP A 738 9.60 18.64 -16.63
C ASP A 738 8.97 18.83 -15.23
N GLU A 739 8.09 19.84 -15.08
CA GLU A 739 7.36 20.11 -13.84
C GLU A 739 6.52 18.93 -13.31
N LYS A 740 6.24 17.94 -14.18
CA LYS A 740 5.52 16.71 -13.83
C LYS A 740 6.46 15.52 -13.59
N GLY A 741 7.77 15.77 -13.52
CA GLY A 741 8.82 14.76 -13.33
C GLY A 741 9.13 13.95 -14.60
N ARG A 742 8.54 14.28 -15.75
CA ARG A 742 8.71 13.50 -16.99
C ARG A 742 9.90 14.01 -17.78
N ARG A 743 10.88 13.14 -18.05
CA ARG A 743 12.09 13.52 -18.79
C ARG A 743 11.80 13.91 -20.24
N LYS A 744 12.41 15.00 -20.70
CA LYS A 744 12.29 15.47 -22.08
C LYS A 744 13.18 14.63 -23.02
N PRO A 745 12.67 14.18 -24.17
CA PRO A 745 13.50 13.51 -25.16
C PRO A 745 14.29 14.55 -25.97
N GLU A 746 15.60 14.34 -26.08
CA GLU A 746 16.52 15.20 -26.83
C GLU A 746 17.16 14.41 -27.98
N PRO A 747 17.22 14.96 -29.20
CA PRO A 747 17.89 14.32 -30.32
C PRO A 747 19.40 14.21 -30.07
N THR A 748 20.00 13.09 -30.51
CA THR A 748 21.45 12.86 -30.42
C THR A 748 22.17 13.13 -31.74
N GLY A 749 21.45 13.27 -32.85
CA GLY A 749 22.01 13.33 -34.21
C GLY A 749 22.38 11.97 -34.81
N GLU A 750 22.39 10.89 -34.04
CA GLU A 750 22.63 9.54 -34.55
C GLU A 750 21.35 8.92 -35.13
N ARG A 751 21.48 8.15 -36.21
CA ARG A 751 20.35 7.44 -36.85
C ARG A 751 20.45 5.93 -36.70
N VAL A 752 19.30 5.27 -36.68
CA VAL A 752 19.15 3.81 -36.72
C VAL A 752 18.06 3.45 -37.71
N GLU A 753 18.21 2.31 -38.38
CA GLU A 753 17.23 1.78 -39.33
C GLU A 753 16.67 0.45 -38.81
N ILE A 754 15.37 0.25 -38.97
CA ILE A 754 14.71 -1.05 -38.75
C ILE A 754 13.89 -1.45 -39.99
N PRO A 755 13.72 -2.75 -40.27
CA PRO A 755 12.76 -3.21 -41.28
C PRO A 755 11.36 -2.66 -40.97
N CYS A 756 10.71 -2.04 -41.95
CA CYS A 756 9.37 -1.49 -41.81
C CYS A 756 8.71 -1.22 -43.18
N ASP A 757 7.59 -1.90 -43.43
CA ASP A 757 6.75 -1.72 -44.62
C ASP A 757 5.59 -0.76 -44.38
N THR A 758 5.07 -0.72 -43.14
CA THR A 758 3.93 0.12 -42.74
C THR A 758 4.21 0.79 -41.40
N VAL A 759 4.06 2.12 -41.35
CA VAL A 759 4.12 2.91 -40.10
C VAL A 759 2.70 3.24 -39.63
N ILE A 760 2.35 2.80 -38.43
CA ILE A 760 1.09 3.14 -37.78
C ILE A 760 1.31 4.31 -36.83
N SER A 761 0.69 5.45 -37.12
CA SER A 761 0.74 6.65 -36.28
C SER A 761 -0.27 6.58 -35.15
N ALA A 762 0.21 6.43 -33.91
CA ALA A 762 -0.55 6.39 -32.67
C ALA A 762 -0.14 7.54 -31.73
N VAL A 763 -0.06 8.76 -32.28
CA VAL A 763 0.37 9.99 -31.57
C VAL A 763 -0.78 10.78 -30.92
N GLY A 764 -1.95 10.15 -30.76
CA GLY A 764 -3.13 10.67 -30.07
C GLY A 764 -4.19 11.28 -31.00
N GLU A 765 -5.42 11.37 -30.51
CA GLU A 765 -6.59 11.88 -31.23
C GLU A 765 -6.98 13.31 -30.77
N ARG A 766 -7.73 14.02 -31.62
CA ARG A 766 -8.18 15.39 -31.39
C ARG A 766 -9.69 15.50 -31.55
N VAL A 767 -10.26 16.50 -30.88
CA VAL A 767 -11.65 16.90 -31.04
C VAL A 767 -11.85 17.54 -32.41
N ASP A 768 -12.99 17.26 -33.04
CA ASP A 768 -13.38 17.89 -34.30
C ASP A 768 -14.15 19.18 -34.03
N SER A 769 -13.42 20.29 -33.93
CA SER A 769 -13.97 21.62 -33.59
C SER A 769 -15.01 22.14 -34.59
N ASP A 770 -14.94 21.69 -35.85
CA ASP A 770 -15.76 22.24 -36.94
C ASP A 770 -17.23 21.87 -36.74
N LEU A 771 -17.52 20.71 -36.15
CA LEU A 771 -18.88 20.29 -35.81
C LEU A 771 -19.53 21.25 -34.79
N PHE A 772 -18.75 21.74 -33.82
CA PHE A 772 -19.24 22.62 -32.77
C PHE A 772 -19.45 24.04 -33.30
N THR A 773 -18.45 24.59 -34.00
CA THR A 773 -18.52 25.96 -34.53
C THR A 773 -19.62 26.13 -35.58
N GLN A 774 -19.86 25.11 -36.42
CA GLN A 774 -20.99 25.10 -37.38
C GLN A 774 -22.36 25.14 -36.70
N ASN A 775 -22.47 24.67 -35.45
CA ASN A 775 -23.68 24.73 -34.65
C ASN A 775 -23.74 25.98 -33.75
N GLY A 776 -22.79 26.90 -33.86
CA GLY A 776 -22.70 28.11 -33.03
C GLY A 776 -22.21 27.86 -31.60
N ILE A 777 -21.59 26.71 -31.35
CA ILE A 777 -21.01 26.35 -30.05
C ILE A 777 -19.58 26.91 -29.97
N GLU A 778 -19.30 27.66 -28.91
CA GLU A 778 -17.96 28.20 -28.63
C GLU A 778 -16.99 27.09 -28.17
N VAL A 779 -15.72 27.24 -28.55
CA VAL A 779 -14.62 26.31 -28.22
C VAL A 779 -13.41 27.07 -27.73
N ASP A 780 -12.60 26.43 -26.89
CA ASP A 780 -11.35 26.98 -26.38
C ASP A 780 -10.22 27.02 -27.44
N ALA A 781 -9.03 27.48 -27.05
CA ALA A 781 -7.86 27.54 -27.93
C ALA A 781 -7.38 26.17 -28.46
N LYS A 782 -7.85 25.06 -27.88
CA LYS A 782 -7.56 23.68 -28.33
C LYS A 782 -8.71 23.09 -29.15
N GLY A 783 -9.77 23.87 -29.41
CA GLY A 783 -10.96 23.42 -30.12
C GLY A 783 -11.90 22.56 -29.28
N ILE A 784 -11.84 22.68 -27.95
CA ILE A 784 -12.64 21.92 -27.00
C ILE A 784 -13.79 22.79 -26.46
N PRO A 785 -15.05 22.34 -26.54
CA PRO A 785 -16.20 23.04 -25.97
C PRO A 785 -16.36 22.82 -24.45
N ASP A 786 -17.05 23.74 -23.78
CA ASP A 786 -17.44 23.60 -22.38
C ASP A 786 -18.55 22.55 -22.19
N PHE A 787 -18.64 21.99 -20.97
CA PHE A 787 -19.70 21.05 -20.59
C PHE A 787 -21.10 21.65 -20.79
N LYS A 788 -21.32 22.86 -20.26
CA LYS A 788 -22.49 23.70 -20.56
C LYS A 788 -22.04 24.71 -21.59
N THR A 789 -22.57 24.62 -22.80
CA THR A 789 -22.15 25.52 -23.88
C THR A 789 -22.76 26.91 -23.71
N ASN A 790 -22.36 27.84 -24.58
CA ASN A 790 -22.99 29.15 -24.73
C ASN A 790 -24.47 29.08 -25.17
N LEU A 791 -24.94 27.94 -25.70
CA LEU A 791 -26.32 27.77 -26.15
C LEU A 791 -27.20 27.13 -25.05
N PRO A 792 -28.36 27.74 -24.70
CA PRO A 792 -29.26 27.18 -23.69
C PRO A 792 -29.73 25.77 -24.06
N GLY A 793 -29.67 24.86 -23.09
CA GLY A 793 -30.08 23.46 -23.24
C GLY A 793 -29.09 22.59 -24.02
N VAL A 794 -27.90 23.09 -24.39
CA VAL A 794 -26.90 22.35 -25.17
C VAL A 794 -25.67 22.05 -24.33
N TYR A 795 -25.28 20.77 -24.30
CA TYR A 795 -24.22 20.23 -23.45
C TYR A 795 -23.26 19.35 -24.26
N VAL A 796 -22.03 19.19 -23.78
CA VAL A 796 -21.01 18.32 -24.41
C VAL A 796 -20.35 17.45 -23.33
N GLY A 797 -20.00 16.19 -23.65
CA GLY A 797 -19.35 15.31 -22.69
C GLY A 797 -18.54 14.18 -23.33
N GLY A 798 -17.79 13.45 -22.50
CA GLY A 798 -16.87 12.41 -22.96
C GLY A 798 -15.67 13.00 -23.70
N ASP A 799 -15.09 12.25 -24.64
CA ASP A 799 -13.86 12.69 -25.32
C ASP A 799 -14.04 13.99 -26.11
N ALA A 800 -15.28 14.33 -26.49
CA ALA A 800 -15.60 15.59 -27.15
C ALA A 800 -15.32 16.82 -26.27
N MET A 801 -15.41 16.69 -24.94
CA MET A 801 -15.16 17.75 -23.96
C MET A 801 -13.79 17.58 -23.28
N ARG A 802 -13.28 16.36 -23.17
CA ARG A 802 -12.04 16.07 -22.42
C ARG A 802 -10.80 15.93 -23.30
N GLY A 803 -10.98 15.79 -24.62
CA GLY A 803 -10.01 15.07 -25.45
C GLY A 803 -10.01 13.57 -25.11
N PRO A 804 -9.07 12.77 -25.62
CA PRO A 804 -9.03 11.33 -25.37
C PRO A 804 -9.01 11.00 -23.88
N ALA A 805 -10.13 10.49 -23.35
CA ALA A 805 -10.34 10.17 -21.95
C ALA A 805 -10.71 8.69 -21.77
N THR A 806 -11.08 8.29 -20.55
CA THR A 806 -11.51 6.92 -20.27
C THR A 806 -13.03 6.77 -20.37
N VAL A 807 -13.51 5.56 -20.69
CA VAL A 807 -14.95 5.25 -20.75
C VAL A 807 -15.70 5.70 -19.50
N VAL A 808 -15.12 5.46 -18.31
CA VAL A 808 -15.76 5.80 -17.03
C VAL A 808 -15.81 7.31 -16.76
N GLU A 809 -14.86 8.09 -17.27
CA GLU A 809 -14.95 9.57 -17.25
C GLU A 809 -16.09 10.05 -18.15
N GLY A 810 -16.30 9.40 -19.31
CA GLY A 810 -17.45 9.65 -20.16
C GLY A 810 -18.79 9.33 -19.49
N ILE A 811 -18.87 8.26 -18.69
CA ILE A 811 -20.07 7.94 -17.88
C ILE A 811 -20.29 9.01 -16.80
N ALA A 812 -19.22 9.53 -16.18
CA ALA A 812 -19.32 10.62 -15.21
C ALA A 812 -19.89 11.90 -15.84
N ASP A 813 -19.46 12.26 -17.05
CA ASP A 813 -20.02 13.40 -17.79
C ASP A 813 -21.50 13.18 -18.14
N ALA A 814 -21.86 11.96 -18.55
CA ALA A 814 -23.24 11.58 -18.81
C ALA A 814 -24.14 11.67 -17.56
N GLN A 815 -23.61 11.27 -16.40
CA GLN A 815 -24.29 11.44 -15.11
C GLN A 815 -24.44 12.92 -14.76
N GLY A 816 -23.39 13.73 -14.98
CA GLY A 816 -23.44 15.18 -14.84
C GLY A 816 -24.51 15.83 -15.70
N PHE A 817 -24.69 15.36 -16.95
CA PHE A 817 -25.75 15.84 -17.84
C PHE A 817 -27.13 15.47 -17.32
N ALA A 818 -27.35 14.21 -16.92
CA ALA A 818 -28.62 13.79 -16.33
C ALA A 818 -28.97 14.63 -15.09
N ASN A 819 -28.01 14.84 -14.18
CA ASN A 819 -28.23 15.66 -12.98
C ASN A 819 -28.52 17.12 -13.32
N ALA A 820 -27.82 17.69 -14.30
CA ALA A 820 -28.05 19.07 -14.74
C ALA A 820 -29.44 19.27 -15.36
N LEU A 821 -29.99 18.23 -16.00
CA LEU A 821 -31.32 18.23 -16.58
C LEU A 821 -32.41 18.02 -15.51
N LEU A 822 -32.20 17.08 -14.60
CA LEU A 822 -33.17 16.72 -13.56
C LEU A 822 -33.19 17.72 -12.38
N GLY A 823 -32.11 18.48 -12.19
CA GLY A 823 -31.96 19.41 -11.07
C GLY A 823 -31.55 18.75 -9.76
N GLU A 824 -31.57 17.43 -9.69
CA GLU A 824 -31.15 16.63 -8.53
C GLU A 824 -30.41 15.36 -8.97
N ALA A 825 -29.70 14.75 -8.03
CA ALA A 825 -29.03 13.47 -8.26
C ALA A 825 -30.01 12.31 -8.05
N HIS A 826 -29.90 11.27 -8.88
CA HIS A 826 -30.68 10.04 -8.74
C HIS A 826 -30.50 9.41 -7.35
N ALA A 827 -31.59 9.28 -6.61
CA ALA A 827 -31.62 8.63 -5.31
C ALA A 827 -31.88 7.13 -5.44
N TYR A 828 -31.13 6.34 -4.68
CA TYR A 828 -31.29 4.89 -4.59
C TYR A 828 -30.83 4.41 -3.20
N SER A 829 -31.19 3.19 -2.85
CA SER A 829 -30.79 2.57 -1.58
C SER A 829 -29.76 1.47 -1.81
N ILE A 830 -28.76 1.41 -0.94
CA ILE A 830 -27.82 0.30 -0.90
C ILE A 830 -28.49 -0.85 -0.11
N PRO A 831 -28.58 -2.07 -0.66
CA PRO A 831 -29.17 -3.19 0.07
C PRO A 831 -28.43 -3.46 1.39
N VAL A 832 -29.15 -3.70 2.48
CA VAL A 832 -28.54 -3.99 3.80
C VAL A 832 -27.52 -5.12 3.73
N ARG A 833 -27.82 -6.15 2.93
CA ARG A 833 -26.92 -7.30 2.70
C ARG A 833 -25.62 -6.96 1.95
N ALA A 834 -25.47 -5.74 1.43
CA ALA A 834 -24.26 -5.28 0.74
C ALA A 834 -23.19 -4.76 1.73
N THR A 835 -23.50 -4.69 3.02
CA THR A 835 -22.55 -4.29 4.06
C THR A 835 -21.98 -5.53 4.74
N ALA A 836 -20.65 -5.57 4.91
CA ALA A 836 -19.99 -6.57 5.75
C ALA A 836 -20.08 -6.13 7.22
N THR A 837 -20.08 -7.09 8.14
CA THR A 837 -19.99 -6.75 9.56
C THR A 837 -18.58 -6.24 9.90
N ARG A 838 -18.46 -5.52 11.02
CA ARG A 838 -17.15 -5.08 11.55
C ARG A 838 -16.23 -6.27 11.82
N GLU A 839 -16.77 -7.36 12.37
CA GLU A 839 -16.05 -8.60 12.65
C GLU A 839 -15.50 -9.24 11.36
N GLU A 840 -16.34 -9.35 10.32
CA GLU A 840 -15.91 -9.85 9.01
C GLU A 840 -14.81 -8.98 8.39
N ALA A 841 -14.89 -7.65 8.54
CA ALA A 841 -13.88 -6.74 8.03
C ALA A 841 -12.54 -6.88 8.80
N ILE A 842 -12.58 -7.00 10.12
CA ILE A 842 -11.38 -7.22 10.96
C ILE A 842 -10.74 -8.57 10.70
N ALA A 843 -11.54 -9.61 10.49
CA ALA A 843 -11.04 -10.95 10.19
C ALA A 843 -10.14 -10.98 8.95
N LYS A 844 -10.30 -10.05 8.00
CA LYS A 844 -9.48 -9.94 6.79
C LYS A 844 -8.19 -9.13 6.97
N LYS A 845 -8.08 -8.29 8.01
CA LYS A 845 -6.89 -7.44 8.27
C LYS A 845 -5.68 -8.28 8.66
N GLY A 846 -4.49 -7.84 8.27
CA GLY A 846 -3.23 -8.54 8.54
C GLY A 846 -3.00 -9.84 7.74
N ILE A 847 -3.88 -10.23 6.79
CA ILE A 847 -3.70 -11.44 5.99
C ILE A 847 -3.10 -11.08 4.62
N LEU A 848 -1.90 -11.58 4.34
CA LEU A 848 -1.27 -11.53 3.01
C LEU A 848 -1.82 -12.66 2.12
N CYS A 849 -2.29 -12.30 0.92
CA CYS A 849 -2.92 -13.22 -0.04
C CYS A 849 -2.98 -12.60 -1.46
N GLU A 850 -2.07 -13.00 -2.35
CA GLU A 850 -1.96 -12.42 -3.71
C GLU A 850 -3.17 -12.68 -4.62
N SER A 851 -3.97 -13.72 -4.35
CA SER A 851 -5.20 -14.02 -5.10
C SER A 851 -6.19 -14.83 -4.28
N ALA A 852 -7.49 -14.66 -4.56
CA ALA A 852 -8.55 -15.45 -3.94
C ALA A 852 -9.52 -15.99 -4.99
N LYS A 853 -10.24 -17.07 -4.66
CA LYS A 853 -11.33 -17.57 -5.50
C LYS A 853 -12.46 -16.55 -5.63
N CYS A 854 -12.75 -15.83 -4.54
CA CYS A 854 -13.63 -14.69 -4.53
C CYS A 854 -12.87 -13.47 -3.99
N GLU A 855 -12.80 -12.40 -4.77
CA GLU A 855 -12.15 -11.16 -4.37
C GLU A 855 -12.76 -10.50 -3.13
N GLY A 856 -14.04 -10.79 -2.85
CA GLY A 856 -14.70 -10.35 -1.63
C GLY A 856 -14.12 -10.95 -0.35
N ASP A 857 -13.46 -12.12 -0.42
CA ASP A 857 -12.82 -12.75 0.73
C ASP A 857 -11.59 -11.98 1.20
N ARG A 858 -10.92 -11.27 0.28
CA ARG A 858 -9.70 -10.50 0.57
C ARG A 858 -9.90 -8.98 0.55
N CYS A 859 -11.06 -8.50 0.10
CA CYS A 859 -11.44 -7.08 0.19
C CYS A 859 -11.50 -6.62 1.66
N LEU A 860 -10.75 -5.57 2.00
CA LEU A 860 -10.63 -5.07 3.38
C LEU A 860 -11.87 -4.32 3.88
N THR A 861 -12.85 -4.03 3.03
CA THR A 861 -14.10 -3.31 3.39
C THR A 861 -13.80 -1.99 4.14
N CYS A 862 -12.95 -1.15 3.53
CA CYS A 862 -12.38 0.04 4.18
C CYS A 862 -13.43 1.10 4.60
N ASN A 863 -14.62 1.08 3.99
CA ASN A 863 -15.79 1.85 4.40
C ASN A 863 -16.35 1.41 5.77
N VAL A 864 -16.17 0.14 6.16
CA VAL A 864 -16.60 -0.39 7.46
C VAL A 864 -15.48 -0.26 8.49
N VAL A 865 -14.26 -0.70 8.13
CA VAL A 865 -13.09 -0.68 9.02
C VAL A 865 -11.86 -0.18 8.26
N CYS A 866 -11.55 1.10 8.43
CA CYS A 866 -10.30 1.66 7.94
C CYS A 866 -9.16 1.34 8.91
N GLN A 867 -9.11 2.05 10.05
CA GLN A 867 -8.15 1.95 11.17
C GLN A 867 -6.65 1.78 10.81
N VAL A 868 -6.27 2.12 9.58
CA VAL A 868 -4.92 1.85 9.08
C VAL A 868 -3.84 2.58 9.88
N CYS A 869 -4.10 3.82 10.32
CA CYS A 869 -3.17 4.57 11.16
C CYS A 869 -2.97 3.94 12.54
N ALA A 870 -3.98 3.28 13.10
CA ALA A 870 -3.86 2.52 14.33
C ALA A 870 -3.10 1.22 14.11
N ASP A 871 -3.38 0.49 13.01
CA ASP A 871 -2.68 -0.75 12.68
C ASP A 871 -1.17 -0.53 12.46
N VAL A 872 -0.79 0.52 11.74
CA VAL A 872 0.62 0.78 11.34
C VAL A 872 1.43 1.58 12.35
N CYS A 873 0.80 2.11 13.40
CA CYS A 873 1.53 2.90 14.39
C CYS A 873 2.34 1.96 15.29
N PRO A 874 3.69 1.99 15.21
CA PRO A 874 4.51 1.09 16.02
C PRO A 874 4.28 1.33 17.51
N ASN A 875 4.16 2.60 17.91
CA ASN A 875 4.03 3.04 19.32
C ASN A 875 2.60 2.99 19.88
N ARG A 876 1.62 2.57 19.07
CA ARG A 876 0.19 2.57 19.43
C ARG A 876 -0.38 3.96 19.78
N ALA A 877 0.22 5.03 19.24
CA ALA A 877 -0.21 6.42 19.43
C ALA A 877 -1.52 6.79 18.71
N ASN A 878 -2.00 5.96 17.77
CA ASN A 878 -3.34 6.12 17.20
C ASN A 878 -4.23 4.99 17.73
N VAL A 879 -5.29 5.36 18.45
CA VAL A 879 -6.21 4.44 19.12
C VAL A 879 -7.59 4.52 18.45
N VAL A 880 -8.22 3.37 18.26
CA VAL A 880 -9.61 3.30 17.78
C VAL A 880 -10.54 3.41 18.98
N ILE A 881 -11.46 4.37 18.95
CA ILE A 881 -12.52 4.51 19.94
C ILE A 881 -13.90 4.34 19.29
N GLU A 882 -14.84 3.82 20.04
CA GLU A 882 -16.23 3.65 19.64
C GLU A 882 -17.11 4.65 20.41
N LEU A 883 -17.80 5.52 19.66
CA LEU A 883 -18.76 6.49 20.17
C LEU A 883 -20.08 5.81 20.57
N PRO A 884 -20.96 6.45 21.37
CA PRO A 884 -22.23 5.88 21.81
C PRO A 884 -23.20 5.50 20.67
N ASP A 885 -23.05 6.12 19.50
CA ASP A 885 -23.85 5.83 18.29
C ASP A 885 -23.29 4.66 17.46
N GLY A 886 -22.21 4.00 17.92
CA GLY A 886 -21.55 2.89 17.25
C GLY A 886 -20.52 3.31 16.19
N ARG A 887 -20.38 4.60 15.88
CA ARG A 887 -19.31 5.09 14.99
C ARG A 887 -17.95 4.87 15.63
N HIS A 888 -17.00 4.45 14.81
CA HIS A 888 -15.62 4.28 15.23
C HIS A 888 -14.78 5.47 14.78
N GLN A 889 -13.97 6.00 15.69
CA GLN A 889 -13.14 7.17 15.50
C GLN A 889 -11.68 6.87 15.82
N ILE A 890 -10.78 7.70 15.29
CA ILE A 890 -9.35 7.65 15.60
C ILE A 890 -9.03 8.79 16.55
N LEU A 891 -8.54 8.43 17.74
CA LEU A 891 -7.90 9.33 18.69
C LEU A 891 -6.38 9.23 18.52
N HIS A 892 -5.71 10.37 18.36
CA HIS A 892 -4.26 10.44 18.47
C HIS A 892 -3.88 10.71 19.93
N VAL A 893 -2.86 10.04 20.46
CA VAL A 893 -2.39 10.21 21.84
C VAL A 893 -0.95 10.71 21.82
N ASP A 894 -0.77 11.97 22.19
CA ASP A 894 0.46 12.74 22.00
C ASP A 894 1.67 12.08 22.68
N ARG A 895 1.51 11.68 23.95
CA ARG A 895 2.60 11.12 24.78
C ARG A 895 3.29 9.87 24.22
N MET A 896 2.65 9.16 23.29
CA MET A 896 3.18 7.93 22.68
C MET A 896 3.79 8.18 21.29
N CYS A 897 3.59 9.36 20.71
CA CYS A 897 4.00 9.67 19.36
C CYS A 897 5.44 10.20 19.34
N ASN A 898 6.26 9.70 18.42
CA ASN A 898 7.57 10.25 18.10
C ASN A 898 7.61 10.86 16.69
N GLU A 899 6.46 11.17 16.09
CA GLU A 899 6.39 11.71 14.73
C GLU A 899 7.13 10.89 13.64
N CYS A 900 7.26 9.55 13.79
CA CYS A 900 7.96 8.73 12.79
C CYS A 900 7.39 8.83 11.36
N GLY A 901 6.17 9.34 11.20
CA GLY A 901 5.53 9.56 9.90
C GLY A 901 4.84 8.34 9.31
N ASN A 902 4.98 7.15 9.90
CA ASN A 902 4.48 5.92 9.30
C ASN A 902 2.96 5.93 9.06
N CYS A 903 2.16 6.51 9.97
CA CYS A 903 0.72 6.66 9.77
C CYS A 903 0.34 7.64 8.64
N ALA A 904 1.22 8.60 8.32
CA ALA A 904 1.02 9.51 7.20
C ALA A 904 1.22 8.81 5.86
N VAL A 905 2.12 7.82 5.77
CA VAL A 905 2.34 7.04 4.54
C VAL A 905 1.05 6.33 4.10
N PHE A 906 0.37 5.66 5.03
CA PHE A 906 -0.75 4.78 4.70
C PHE A 906 -2.14 5.38 4.84
N CYS A 907 -2.27 6.60 5.38
CA CYS A 907 -3.55 7.29 5.40
C CYS A 907 -4.12 7.38 3.98
N PRO A 908 -5.39 6.97 3.72
CA PRO A 908 -5.97 7.07 2.39
C PRO A 908 -6.11 8.52 1.90
N TYR A 909 -6.19 9.46 2.83
CA TYR A 909 -6.21 10.90 2.57
C TYR A 909 -4.79 11.46 2.39
N ASP A 910 -4.70 12.65 1.81
CA ASP A 910 -3.46 13.42 1.73
C ASP A 910 -3.10 14.07 3.08
N SER A 911 -3.03 13.26 4.14
CA SER A 911 -2.95 13.73 5.51
C SER A 911 -1.97 12.94 6.36
N ALA A 912 -1.56 13.55 7.46
CA ALA A 912 -0.72 13.00 8.49
C ALA A 912 -1.55 12.80 9.77
N PRO A 913 -2.08 11.60 10.05
CA PRO A 913 -2.98 11.38 11.19
C PRO A 913 -2.43 11.85 12.54
N TYR A 914 -1.12 11.71 12.77
CA TYR A 914 -0.46 12.19 13.99
C TYR A 914 -0.50 13.72 14.18
N ARG A 915 -0.78 14.49 13.13
CA ARG A 915 -0.97 15.96 13.16
C ARG A 915 -2.43 16.38 12.96
N ASP A 916 -3.15 15.64 12.11
CA ASP A 916 -4.45 16.04 11.59
C ASP A 916 -5.64 15.43 12.37
N LYS A 917 -5.44 14.38 13.17
CA LYS A 917 -6.50 13.78 14.00
C LYS A 917 -6.58 14.44 15.37
N PHE A 918 -7.78 14.37 15.96
CA PHE A 918 -8.05 14.91 17.28
C PHE A 918 -7.14 14.25 18.31
N THR A 919 -6.39 15.07 19.05
CA THR A 919 -5.28 14.64 19.90
C THR A 919 -5.65 14.72 21.38
N LEU A 920 -5.34 13.67 22.14
CA LEU A 920 -5.34 13.66 23.61
C LEU A 920 -3.94 14.05 24.08
N PHE A 921 -3.87 15.11 24.88
CA PHE A 921 -2.65 15.58 25.52
C PHE A 921 -2.61 15.11 26.98
N LEU A 922 -1.42 14.66 27.41
CA LEU A 922 -1.21 14.22 28.79
C LEU A 922 -1.11 15.40 29.76
N ASP A 923 -0.35 16.43 29.38
CA ASP A 923 -0.05 17.58 30.22
C ASP A 923 0.02 18.90 29.42
N GLY A 924 0.25 20.00 30.14
CA GLY A 924 0.35 21.34 29.57
C GLY A 924 1.57 21.54 28.65
N ASN A 925 2.65 20.78 28.84
CA ASN A 925 3.85 20.88 27.99
C ASN A 925 3.55 20.27 26.62
N GLY A 926 3.03 19.05 26.57
CA GLY A 926 2.62 18.40 25.32
C GLY A 926 1.54 19.21 24.60
N PHE A 927 0.56 19.76 25.33
CA PHE A 927 -0.44 20.66 24.75
C PHE A 927 0.22 21.88 24.08
N SER A 928 1.23 22.48 24.72
CA SER A 928 1.91 23.69 24.23
C SER A 928 2.89 23.39 23.08
N GLU A 929 3.65 22.29 23.13
CA GLU A 929 4.61 21.89 22.08
C GLU A 929 3.92 21.46 20.77
N SER A 930 2.66 21.01 20.87
CA SER A 930 1.83 20.52 19.75
C SER A 930 0.86 21.59 19.22
N GLU A 931 1.31 22.83 19.05
CA GLU A 931 0.47 24.01 18.74
C GLU A 931 -0.51 23.83 17.57
N LYS A 932 -0.13 23.03 16.57
CA LYS A 932 -0.92 22.81 15.34
C LYS A 932 -1.99 21.73 15.48
N ASN A 933 -1.89 20.86 16.49
CA ASN A 933 -2.82 19.74 16.67
C ASN A 933 -4.11 20.23 17.31
N ALA A 934 -5.24 19.96 16.68
CA ALA A 934 -6.54 20.05 17.32
C ALA A 934 -6.67 18.91 18.35
N GLY A 935 -7.21 19.19 19.53
CA GLY A 935 -7.23 18.21 20.61
C GLY A 935 -7.70 18.75 21.94
N PHE A 936 -7.51 17.97 23.00
CA PHE A 936 -7.88 18.36 24.37
C PHE A 936 -6.92 17.82 25.42
N LEU A 937 -6.78 18.58 26.51
CA LEU A 937 -6.04 18.24 27.72
C LEU A 937 -7.04 18.12 28.89
N PRO A 938 -7.15 16.95 29.54
CA PRO A 938 -7.94 16.80 30.76
C PRO A 938 -7.39 17.66 31.92
N LEU A 939 -8.28 18.36 32.63
CA LEU A 939 -7.96 19.19 33.81
C LEU A 939 -8.51 18.59 35.12
N GLY A 940 -9.07 17.38 35.05
CA GLY A 940 -9.74 16.69 36.15
C GLY A 940 -11.27 16.77 36.06
N GLY A 941 -11.94 15.68 36.43
CA GLY A 941 -13.39 15.53 36.22
C GLY A 941 -13.76 15.67 34.75
N HIS A 942 -14.81 16.44 34.44
CA HIS A 942 -15.24 16.76 33.08
C HIS A 942 -14.74 18.12 32.57
N LYS A 943 -13.70 18.67 33.19
CA LYS A 943 -13.07 19.93 32.77
C LYS A 943 -11.91 19.64 31.84
N VAL A 944 -11.87 20.35 30.71
CA VAL A 944 -10.89 20.14 29.65
C VAL A 944 -10.41 21.47 29.06
N LEU A 945 -9.14 21.52 28.68
CA LEU A 945 -8.63 22.58 27.80
C LEU A 945 -8.68 22.07 26.36
N VAL A 946 -9.46 22.70 25.49
CA VAL A 946 -9.70 22.25 24.12
C VAL A 946 -9.04 23.22 23.13
N ARG A 947 -8.33 22.67 22.14
CA ARG A 947 -7.84 23.40 20.96
C ARG A 947 -8.62 22.98 19.71
N LEU A 948 -9.36 23.90 19.12
CA LEU A 948 -10.09 23.69 17.86
C LEU A 948 -9.98 24.94 16.97
N ASN A 949 -9.64 24.74 15.68
CA ASN A 949 -9.49 25.82 14.70
C ASN A 949 -8.58 26.97 15.18
N GLY A 950 -7.49 26.62 15.89
CA GLY A 950 -6.52 27.56 16.45
C GLY A 950 -6.99 28.31 17.71
N ARG A 951 -8.19 28.06 18.21
CA ARG A 951 -8.71 28.65 19.46
C ARG A 951 -8.54 27.69 20.62
N VAL A 952 -8.11 28.21 21.75
CA VAL A 952 -7.96 27.46 23.01
C VAL A 952 -9.03 27.92 23.99
N THR A 953 -9.83 27.00 24.51
CA THR A 953 -10.92 27.29 25.46
C THR A 953 -10.92 26.30 26.61
N ASN A 954 -11.19 26.79 27.82
CA ASN A 954 -11.48 25.94 28.97
C ASN A 954 -12.97 25.62 28.96
N VAL A 955 -13.31 24.33 28.99
CA VAL A 955 -14.69 23.84 28.87
C VAL A 955 -15.00 22.91 30.04
N ASP A 956 -16.13 23.15 30.69
CA ASP A 956 -16.74 22.23 31.64
C ASP A 956 -17.87 21.49 30.92
N LEU A 957 -17.69 20.20 30.66
CA LEU A 957 -18.63 19.40 29.85
C LEU A 957 -19.93 19.07 30.59
N ASP A 958 -20.02 19.40 31.89
CA ASP A 958 -21.26 19.29 32.66
C ASP A 958 -22.16 20.55 32.53
N GLN A 959 -21.69 21.58 31.82
CA GLN A 959 -22.41 22.83 31.57
C GLN A 959 -22.64 23.05 30.06
N PRO A 960 -23.66 23.85 29.68
CA PRO A 960 -23.83 24.29 28.29
C PRO A 960 -22.54 24.95 27.77
N ASN A 961 -22.08 24.50 26.60
CA ASN A 961 -20.85 24.97 25.99
C ASN A 961 -20.99 25.06 24.45
N ASP A 962 -20.01 25.68 23.81
CA ASP A 962 -20.02 25.97 22.36
C ASP A 962 -19.25 24.93 21.53
N LEU A 963 -18.91 23.75 22.09
CA LEU A 963 -18.24 22.72 21.31
C LEU A 963 -19.21 22.12 20.27
N PRO A 964 -18.72 21.74 19.08
CA PRO A 964 -19.51 20.92 18.18
C PRO A 964 -19.93 19.61 18.89
N ALA A 965 -21.20 19.23 18.77
CA ALA A 965 -21.76 18.08 19.49
C ALA A 965 -20.95 16.79 19.30
N ASP A 966 -20.48 16.51 18.08
CA ASP A 966 -19.65 15.34 17.79
C ASP A 966 -18.30 15.37 18.54
N ILE A 967 -17.72 16.56 18.77
CA ILE A 967 -16.46 16.71 19.53
C ILE A 967 -16.70 16.57 21.03
N GLU A 968 -17.77 17.17 21.56
CA GLU A 968 -18.16 17.01 22.96
C GLU A 968 -18.40 15.53 23.30
N VAL A 969 -19.19 14.83 22.47
CA VAL A 969 -19.43 13.39 22.61
C VAL A 969 -18.13 12.59 22.51
N PHE A 970 -17.22 12.97 21.61
CA PHE A 970 -15.91 12.34 21.49
C PHE A 970 -15.12 12.46 22.81
N ILE A 971 -15.00 13.68 23.36
CA ILE A 971 -14.24 13.93 24.59
C ILE A 971 -14.86 13.14 25.75
N LEU A 972 -16.18 13.25 25.94
CA LEU A 972 -16.90 12.50 26.98
C LEU A 972 -16.71 11.00 26.83
N THR A 973 -16.68 10.48 25.61
CA THR A 973 -16.42 9.05 25.35
C THR A 973 -15.03 8.66 25.83
N VAL A 974 -14.01 9.48 25.56
CA VAL A 974 -12.64 9.22 26.02
C VAL A 974 -12.56 9.26 27.54
N LEU A 975 -13.09 10.30 28.18
CA LEU A 975 -13.07 10.45 29.63
C LEU A 975 -13.79 9.31 30.37
N ASN A 976 -14.88 8.78 29.81
CA ASN A 976 -15.72 7.78 30.48
C ASN A 976 -15.38 6.32 30.12
N LYS A 977 -15.13 6.01 28.84
CA LYS A 977 -14.96 4.63 28.33
C LYS A 977 -13.49 4.27 28.07
N TYR A 978 -12.62 5.27 27.95
CA TYR A 978 -11.19 5.09 27.64
C TYR A 978 -10.29 5.84 28.64
N ALA A 979 -10.74 5.97 29.90
CA ALA A 979 -10.02 6.68 30.96
C ALA A 979 -8.59 6.16 31.20
N TYR A 980 -8.34 4.87 30.92
CA TYR A 980 -7.00 4.27 30.98
C TYR A 980 -5.97 4.91 30.03
N LEU A 981 -6.40 5.72 29.06
CA LEU A 981 -5.50 6.49 28.20
C LEU A 981 -4.98 7.78 28.86
N ILE A 982 -5.63 8.23 29.92
CA ILE A 982 -5.39 9.53 30.59
C ILE A 982 -4.42 9.38 31.77
N GLY A 983 -4.38 8.20 32.38
CA GLY A 983 -3.60 7.91 33.59
C GLY A 983 -4.50 7.69 34.80
#